data_AF-A0ABD2UJG5-F1
#
_entry.id   AF-A0ABD2UJG5-F1
#
_cell.length_a   1.000
_cell.length_b   1.000
_cell.length_c   1.000
_cell.angle_alpha   90.00
_cell.angle_beta   90.00
_cell.angle_gamma   90.00
#
_symmetry.space_group_name_H-M   'P 1'
#
loop_
_entity.id
_entity.type
_entity.pdbx_description
1 polymer ?
#
loop_
_entity_poly.entity_id
_entity_poly.type
_entity_poly.pdbx_seq_one_letter_code
_entity_poly.pdbx_strand_id
1 'polypeptide(L)'
;MASPSSNPQIHLSMVNVANFVSIKLCGESNYIPWKTQIICLLQSHDLFGFVDGTIQFSLQTIAPGDDDDDEPKEEEKGEEMGNEEDKLQRKRNDGFVKGWIFGSLSDQLLQDKAVHKLDSAREVWLVLEKLYSPKSQDGSSIKRAESTESKRDYSWYLPLYRASLSGDWKKAEEFLKRDEEASRAQINSLLQTALHVAVGVKGEKGKHFVKKLVATIKNKEDLTIRDCLGETALHYAARFGNLDAAKILATSYPRLLDIDCFDGLYPIHYAAEYGYFSVDVFAYFLSVTKDSAPYTGLKGVRLLYRLIHSDLYDFARELVEEYPDLAKYDSDGKSALKELAMKEFTFLSGSHLNFWQQLLYYCVPVKSTSRSRQRRPNTNDLENDSQMVKTKYVRIYFRTVIKKLHTLIFGVLEIVVPPLKHIRKKKLIHHNAVKYAESLCEKIETLNDKEVDSIVSRPLLDAACYDTYELVEIIFRKFPSLAYCYDQDSKNILHIAIEHRCENVFNLICQMSQLQHQLMVSVDSSGNTVLHLAGKMARNKLNLVSGPALQMQRELQWFKEVKKIVPPLYWESLNGEKNAPYVVFTDEHEKLKVDGEKWMKDTSSSCTIAAALIATIAFAAAITVPGGNEQQSGLPIFSGNIAFIIFAISNAASLFTSSTSLLVFLSVLTSRYAEEDFLHTLPRSLILGLLTLFLSITSMMISFSATVYLVFGQKKAWVLVPVATMACLPITSFVLLQFPLLVALISSTYGAGIFGKKSNLLF
;
A
#
# COMPACT_ATOMS: atom_id res chain seq x y z
N MET A 1 10.33 27.62 47.88
CA MET A 1 11.53 27.30 47.08
C MET A 1 11.57 25.80 46.92
N ALA A 2 11.10 25.30 45.77
CA ALA A 2 11.17 23.89 45.41
C ALA A 2 12.10 23.79 44.21
N SER A 3 13.20 23.06 44.38
CA SER A 3 14.18 22.74 43.34
C SER A 3 13.53 21.85 42.28
N PRO A 4 13.67 22.13 40.97
CA PRO A 4 13.19 21.20 39.96
C PRO A 4 14.24 20.10 39.78
N SER A 5 14.04 18.98 40.49
CA SER A 5 14.70 17.72 40.16
C SER A 5 13.85 16.95 39.16
N SER A 6 14.20 17.01 37.88
CA SER A 6 13.88 15.98 36.89
C SER A 6 14.57 16.33 35.57
N ASN A 7 15.79 15.84 35.39
CA ASN A 7 16.31 15.63 34.04
C ASN A 7 15.46 14.52 33.41
N PRO A 8 14.87 14.71 32.22
CA PRO A 8 14.15 13.64 31.55
C PRO A 8 15.15 12.52 31.23
N GLN A 9 15.01 11.35 31.87
CA GLN A 9 15.74 10.15 31.48
C GLN A 9 15.32 9.78 30.05
N ILE A 10 16.14 10.17 29.07
CA ILE A 10 16.00 9.71 27.70
C ILE A 10 16.29 8.20 27.72
N HIS A 11 15.28 7.39 27.45
CA HIS A 11 15.46 5.95 27.27
C HIS A 11 16.34 5.71 26.04
N LEU A 12 17.63 5.41 26.24
CA LEU A 12 18.63 5.14 25.19
C LEU A 12 18.18 4.06 24.19
N SER A 13 17.27 3.16 24.60
CA SER A 13 16.66 2.12 23.75
C SER A 13 15.69 2.66 22.69
N MET A 14 15.27 3.92 22.75
CA MET A 14 14.37 4.55 21.76
C MET A 14 15.13 5.36 20.69
N VAL A 15 16.45 5.50 20.82
CA VAL A 15 17.27 6.27 19.87
C VAL A 15 17.59 5.41 18.65
N ASN A 16 17.04 5.79 17.49
CA ASN A 16 17.39 5.20 16.21
C ASN A 16 18.60 5.92 15.61
N VAL A 17 19.72 5.23 15.51
CA VAL A 17 21.01 5.76 15.00
C VAL A 17 20.87 6.29 13.57
N ALA A 18 20.02 5.68 12.74
CA ALA A 18 19.81 6.12 11.37
C ALA A 18 19.21 7.53 11.26
N ASN A 19 18.58 8.04 12.32
CA ASN A 19 18.05 9.41 12.36
C ASN A 19 19.15 10.47 12.63
N PHE A 20 20.29 10.06 13.19
CA PHE A 20 21.39 10.94 13.59
C PHE A 20 22.65 10.75 12.74
N VAL A 21 22.86 9.53 12.24
CA VAL A 21 23.99 9.15 11.41
C VAL A 21 23.43 8.70 10.06
N SER A 22 23.52 9.59 9.09
CA SER A 22 22.96 9.40 7.73
C SER A 22 23.89 8.63 6.80
N ILE A 23 25.15 8.45 7.21
CA ILE A 23 26.22 7.85 6.40
C ILE A 23 26.62 6.54 7.05
N LYS A 24 26.53 5.42 6.31
CA LYS A 24 27.15 4.16 6.75
C LYS A 24 28.63 4.16 6.42
N LEU A 25 29.49 3.78 7.37
CA LEU A 25 30.93 3.66 7.12
C LEU A 25 31.18 2.54 6.10
N CYS A 26 31.87 2.86 5.00
CA CYS A 26 32.18 1.92 3.93
C CYS A 26 33.69 1.86 3.62
N GLY A 27 34.46 2.87 4.02
CA GLY A 27 35.92 2.89 3.86
C GLY A 27 36.55 4.23 4.24
N GLU A 28 37.83 4.43 3.93
CA GLU A 28 38.60 5.63 4.31
C GLU A 28 37.97 6.95 3.82
N SER A 29 37.31 6.93 2.66
CA SER A 29 36.74 8.12 2.01
C SER A 29 35.59 8.77 2.76
N ASN A 30 34.81 7.99 3.53
CA ASN A 30 33.67 8.48 4.30
C ASN A 30 33.87 8.42 5.81
N TYR A 31 35.08 8.06 6.26
CA TYR A 31 35.43 7.95 7.67
C TYR A 31 35.33 9.28 8.42
N ILE A 32 35.87 10.37 7.87
CA ILE A 32 35.83 11.69 8.51
C ILE A 32 34.39 12.18 8.77
N PRO A 33 33.49 12.26 7.76
CA PRO A 33 32.12 12.71 8.00
C PRO A 33 31.31 11.73 8.87
N TRP A 34 31.55 10.42 8.77
CA TRP A 34 30.96 9.43 9.66
C TRP A 34 31.39 9.64 11.12
N LYS A 35 32.70 9.80 11.35
CA LYS A 35 33.31 10.04 12.67
C LYS A 35 32.70 11.27 13.32
N THR A 36 32.55 12.37 12.57
CA THR A 36 31.94 13.60 13.08
C THR A 36 30.48 13.39 13.51
N GLN A 37 29.67 12.67 12.73
CA GLN A 37 28.26 12.40 13.08
C GLN A 37 28.13 11.53 14.32
N ILE A 38 28.95 10.48 14.45
CA ILE A 38 28.96 9.62 15.64
C ILE A 38 29.44 10.39 16.88
N ILE A 39 30.48 11.21 16.77
CA ILE A 39 30.95 12.03 17.89
C ILE A 39 29.84 12.98 18.36
N CYS A 40 29.13 13.65 17.45
CA CYS A 40 28.00 14.52 17.80
C CYS A 40 26.88 13.74 18.51
N LEU A 41 26.54 12.53 18.04
CA LEU A 41 25.56 11.67 18.68
C LEU A 41 25.98 11.30 20.12
N LEU A 42 27.24 10.89 20.30
CA LEU A 42 27.76 10.49 21.61
C LEU A 42 27.87 11.67 22.58
N GLN A 43 28.28 12.85 22.10
CA GLN A 43 28.36 14.07 22.91
C GLN A 43 26.97 14.56 23.32
N SER A 44 25.96 14.46 22.45
CA SER A 44 24.58 14.88 22.77
C SER A 44 23.90 14.02 23.85
N HIS A 45 24.47 12.86 24.17
CA HIS A 45 23.96 11.92 25.19
C HIS A 45 24.95 11.69 26.34
N ASP A 46 26.01 12.50 26.47
CA ASP A 46 27.07 12.36 27.47
C ASP A 46 27.79 10.99 27.48
N LEU A 47 27.81 10.30 26.34
CA LEU A 47 28.42 8.97 26.17
C LEU A 47 29.79 8.99 25.48
N PHE A 48 30.30 10.16 25.12
CA PHE A 48 31.60 10.29 24.43
C PHE A 48 32.78 9.75 25.27
N GLY A 49 32.68 9.78 26.60
CA GLY A 49 33.70 9.27 27.53
C GLY A 49 33.99 7.77 27.41
N PHE A 50 33.06 6.97 26.86
CA PHE A 50 33.26 5.55 26.58
C PHE A 50 34.21 5.30 25.40
N VAL A 51 34.40 6.31 24.54
CA VAL A 51 35.21 6.23 23.33
C VAL A 51 36.55 6.95 23.50
N ASP A 52 36.54 8.12 24.13
CA ASP A 52 37.73 8.96 24.37
C ASP A 52 38.61 8.44 25.53
N GLY A 53 38.09 7.53 26.35
CA GLY A 53 38.84 6.91 27.44
C GLY A 53 39.03 7.77 28.69
N THR A 54 38.29 8.88 28.79
CA THR A 54 38.19 9.74 30.00
C THR A 54 37.47 9.07 31.16
N ILE A 55 36.81 7.93 30.94
CA ILE A 55 36.34 7.01 31.98
C ILE A 55 37.48 6.01 32.29
N GLN A 56 38.15 6.19 33.44
CA GLN A 56 39.32 5.40 33.83
C GLN A 56 38.89 4.04 34.41
N PHE A 57 39.26 2.93 33.76
CA PHE A 57 39.04 1.57 34.24
C PHE A 57 40.22 1.09 35.08
N SER A 58 39.96 0.69 36.33
CA SER A 58 40.84 -0.24 37.07
C SER A 58 40.40 -1.67 36.75
N LEU A 59 40.94 -2.22 35.67
CA LEU A 59 40.84 -3.65 35.36
C LEU A 59 41.96 -4.35 36.12
N GLN A 60 41.65 -4.89 37.31
CA GLN A 60 42.48 -5.92 37.90
C GLN A 60 41.91 -7.30 37.56
N THR A 61 42.82 -8.10 37.01
CA THR A 61 42.89 -9.57 37.02
C THR A 61 41.81 -10.36 36.28
N ILE A 62 42.15 -10.86 35.09
CA ILE A 62 42.24 -12.32 34.83
C ILE A 62 43.40 -12.58 33.85
N ALA A 63 44.49 -13.17 34.37
CA ALA A 63 45.42 -13.99 33.60
C ALA A 63 45.17 -15.47 34.01
N PRO A 64 45.37 -16.47 33.13
CA PRO A 64 45.08 -17.87 33.44
C PRO A 64 46.32 -18.64 33.96
N GLY A 65 46.10 -19.52 34.95
CA GLY A 65 47.06 -20.51 35.51
C GLY A 65 48.08 -19.90 36.49
N ASP A 66 48.45 -20.48 37.64
CA ASP A 66 48.42 -21.87 38.13
C ASP A 66 48.61 -21.86 39.69
N ASP A 67 48.30 -23.01 40.31
CA ASP A 67 48.75 -23.53 41.62
C ASP A 67 48.26 -22.91 42.96
N ASP A 68 47.44 -23.74 43.61
CA ASP A 68 47.51 -24.22 45.00
C ASP A 68 47.36 -23.28 46.22
N ASP A 69 46.47 -23.78 47.08
CA ASP A 69 46.42 -23.72 48.55
C ASP A 69 45.78 -22.54 49.31
N ASP A 70 44.88 -23.00 50.20
CA ASP A 70 44.45 -22.50 51.50
C ASP A 70 43.23 -21.57 51.67
N GLU A 71 42.34 -22.13 52.50
CA GLU A 71 41.05 -21.68 53.04
C GLU A 71 41.27 -20.71 54.26
N PRO A 72 40.22 -20.27 54.97
CA PRO A 72 39.41 -19.07 54.75
C PRO A 72 39.60 -17.97 55.83
N LYS A 73 39.19 -16.73 55.56
CA LYS A 73 38.81 -15.76 56.62
C LYS A 73 37.63 -14.86 56.21
N GLU A 74 36.54 -15.00 56.98
CA GLU A 74 35.50 -13.99 57.24
C GLU A 74 36.20 -12.72 57.79
N GLU A 75 35.81 -11.46 57.57
CA GLU A 75 34.57 -10.66 57.64
C GLU A 75 34.88 -9.37 56.84
N GLU A 76 33.98 -8.65 56.17
CA GLU A 76 33.00 -7.73 56.74
C GLU A 76 32.03 -7.28 55.63
N LYS A 77 30.72 -7.32 55.93
CA LYS A 77 29.67 -6.72 55.11
C LYS A 77 29.59 -5.22 55.41
N GLY A 78 29.87 -4.39 54.40
CA GLY A 78 29.50 -2.98 54.41
C GLY A 78 29.93 -2.29 53.12
N GLU A 79 28.95 -1.79 52.35
CA GLU A 79 29.14 -0.86 51.21
C GLU A 79 29.58 -1.43 49.84
N GLU A 80 28.88 -2.43 49.28
CA GLU A 80 29.07 -2.81 47.85
C GLU A 80 27.82 -2.71 46.95
N MET A 81 26.65 -2.36 47.50
CA MET A 81 25.41 -2.35 46.69
C MET A 81 25.33 -1.19 45.68
N GLY A 82 26.03 -0.07 45.93
CA GLY A 82 26.08 1.07 45.00
C GLY A 82 27.07 0.91 43.85
N ASN A 83 28.02 -0.02 43.96
CA ASN A 83 29.10 -0.17 42.97
C ASN A 83 28.71 -1.17 41.86
N GLU A 84 27.89 -2.18 42.17
CA GLU A 84 27.43 -3.18 41.19
C GLU A 84 26.34 -2.65 40.24
N GLU A 85 25.37 -1.86 40.73
CA GLU A 85 24.38 -1.20 39.86
C GLU A 85 25.05 -0.21 38.89
N ASP A 86 26.04 0.55 39.37
CA ASP A 86 26.83 1.46 38.56
C ASP A 86 27.66 0.72 37.51
N LYS A 87 28.29 -0.41 37.86
CA LYS A 87 28.99 -1.28 36.91
C LYS A 87 28.05 -1.85 35.85
N LEU A 88 26.87 -2.33 36.27
CA LEU A 88 25.88 -2.89 35.36
C LEU A 88 25.35 -1.83 34.38
N GLN A 89 25.06 -0.62 34.87
CA GLN A 89 24.60 0.49 34.05
C GLN A 89 25.68 0.94 33.05
N ARG A 90 26.95 0.98 33.45
CA ARG A 90 28.09 1.29 32.55
C ARG A 90 28.28 0.23 31.47
N LYS A 91 28.13 -1.07 31.80
CA LYS A 91 28.19 -2.17 30.83
C LYS A 91 27.07 -2.09 29.79
N ARG A 92 25.86 -1.68 30.22
CA ARG A 92 24.73 -1.45 29.30
C ARG A 92 25.02 -0.28 28.37
N ASN A 93 25.56 0.83 28.89
CA ASN A 93 25.90 2.00 28.10
C ASN A 93 27.01 1.72 27.07
N ASP A 94 28.08 0.98 27.44
CA ASP A 94 29.11 0.54 26.48
C ASP A 94 28.51 -0.34 25.37
N GLY A 95 27.60 -1.26 25.73
CA GLY A 95 26.85 -2.07 24.76
C GLY A 95 25.98 -1.25 23.81
N PHE A 96 25.34 -0.18 24.28
CA PHE A 96 24.57 0.74 23.42
C PHE A 96 25.47 1.49 22.44
N VAL A 97 26.58 2.06 22.91
CA VAL A 97 27.55 2.77 22.06
C VAL A 97 28.11 1.83 20.99
N LYS A 98 28.46 0.60 21.37
CA LYS A 98 28.90 -0.44 20.43
C LYS A 98 27.83 -0.79 19.41
N GLY A 99 26.58 -0.97 19.84
CA GLY A 99 25.44 -1.21 18.95
C GLY A 99 25.18 -0.06 17.98
N TRP A 100 25.35 1.19 18.43
CA TRP A 100 25.24 2.37 17.59
C TRP A 100 26.35 2.46 16.55
N ILE A 101 27.59 2.18 16.94
CA ILE A 101 28.72 2.11 16.01
C ILE A 101 28.44 1.03 14.95
N PHE A 102 28.08 -0.19 15.35
CA PHE A 102 27.77 -1.28 14.41
C PHE A 102 26.57 -1.00 13.50
N GLY A 103 25.50 -0.40 14.01
CA GLY A 103 24.35 0.02 13.21
C GLY A 103 24.69 1.08 12.15
N SER A 104 25.80 1.80 12.34
CA SER A 104 26.33 2.78 11.39
C SER A 104 27.42 2.24 10.46
N LEU A 105 27.76 0.95 10.51
CA LEU A 105 28.69 0.31 9.58
C LEU A 105 27.95 -0.29 8.38
N SER A 106 28.64 -0.44 7.25
CA SER A 106 28.16 -1.21 6.10
C SER A 106 28.29 -2.72 6.32
N ASP A 107 27.46 -3.48 5.60
CA ASP A 107 27.40 -4.94 5.73
C ASP A 107 28.74 -5.61 5.35
N GLN A 108 29.53 -4.99 4.47
CA GLN A 108 30.88 -5.46 4.13
C GLN A 108 31.87 -5.33 5.30
N LEU A 109 31.79 -4.28 6.11
CA LEU A 109 32.66 -4.07 7.27
C LEU A 109 32.25 -4.92 8.48
N LEU A 110 30.95 -5.20 8.61
CA LEU A 110 30.43 -6.10 9.64
C LEU A 110 30.87 -7.56 9.43
N GLN A 111 31.16 -7.95 8.19
CA GLN A 111 31.65 -9.28 7.83
C GLN A 111 33.18 -9.43 7.99
N ASP A 112 33.92 -8.34 8.24
CA ASP A 112 35.35 -8.41 8.49
C ASP A 112 35.64 -8.98 9.89
N LYS A 113 36.44 -10.05 9.95
CA LYS A 113 36.68 -10.85 11.16
C LYS A 113 37.34 -10.05 12.30
N ALA A 114 37.95 -8.91 12.01
CA ALA A 114 38.63 -8.07 12.99
C ALA A 114 37.70 -7.24 13.89
N VAL A 115 36.47 -6.93 13.45
CA VAL A 115 35.59 -5.96 14.13
C VAL A 115 34.56 -6.65 15.07
N HIS A 116 34.16 -7.88 14.76
CA HIS A 116 33.13 -8.62 15.52
C HIS A 116 33.63 -9.19 16.87
N LYS A 117 34.93 -9.37 17.07
CA LYS A 117 35.51 -10.03 18.27
C LYS A 117 35.95 -9.08 19.41
N LEU A 118 35.73 -7.78 19.27
CA LEU A 118 36.19 -6.79 20.26
C LEU A 118 35.17 -6.65 21.37
N ASP A 119 35.62 -6.51 22.61
CA ASP A 119 34.76 -6.62 23.80
C ASP A 119 34.15 -5.28 24.22
N SER A 120 34.82 -4.15 23.93
CA SER A 120 34.36 -2.79 24.27
C SER A 120 34.10 -1.90 23.05
N ALA A 121 33.17 -0.94 23.19
CA ALA A 121 32.96 0.14 22.22
C ALA A 121 34.24 0.94 21.90
N ARG A 122 35.13 1.11 22.89
CA ARG A 122 36.42 1.81 22.73
C ARG A 122 37.36 1.07 21.81
N GLU A 123 37.44 -0.25 21.94
CA GLU A 123 38.31 -1.07 21.10
C GLU A 123 37.84 -1.04 19.65
N VAL A 124 36.52 -1.14 19.44
CA VAL A 124 35.91 -0.98 18.12
C VAL A 124 36.27 0.39 17.53
N TRP A 125 36.15 1.46 18.32
CA TRP A 125 36.51 2.80 17.88
C TRP A 125 37.99 2.93 17.49
N LEU A 126 38.90 2.45 18.33
CA LEU A 126 40.35 2.52 18.06
C LEU A 126 40.76 1.69 16.85
N VAL A 127 40.12 0.53 16.62
CA VAL A 127 40.39 -0.29 15.44
C VAL A 127 39.88 0.40 14.18
N LEU A 128 38.67 0.97 14.20
CA LEU A 128 38.15 1.76 13.08
C LEU A 128 39.04 3.00 12.84
N GLU A 129 39.53 3.64 13.89
CA GLU A 129 40.43 4.77 13.79
C GLU A 129 41.78 4.40 13.21
N LYS A 130 42.34 3.26 13.60
CA LYS A 130 43.61 2.75 13.07
C LYS A 130 43.50 2.30 11.61
N LEU A 131 42.36 1.72 11.23
CA LEU A 131 42.12 1.21 9.89
C LEU A 131 41.78 2.32 8.90
N TYR A 132 41.07 3.36 9.34
CA TYR A 132 40.46 4.33 8.44
C TYR A 132 40.90 5.79 8.65
N SER A 133 41.73 6.08 9.65
CA SER A 133 42.34 7.41 9.77
C SER A 133 43.44 7.60 8.72
N PRO A 134 43.50 8.78 8.07
CA PRO A 134 44.57 9.09 7.13
C PRO A 134 45.92 9.10 7.87
N LYS A 135 46.83 8.20 7.49
CA LYS A 135 48.19 8.15 8.05
C LYS A 135 49.00 9.34 7.55
N SER A 136 49.46 10.20 8.46
CA SER A 136 50.46 11.23 8.17
C SER A 136 51.84 10.58 8.05
N GLN A 137 52.42 10.55 6.86
CA GLN A 137 53.87 10.43 6.68
C GLN A 137 54.38 11.54 5.76
N ASP A 138 55.25 12.37 6.34
CA ASP A 138 56.16 13.27 5.66
C ASP A 138 57.04 12.50 4.64
N GLY A 139 57.30 13.14 3.50
CA GLY A 139 58.53 12.92 2.72
C GLY A 139 58.45 12.02 1.48
N SER A 140 58.14 12.64 0.34
CA SER A 140 58.54 12.26 -1.04
C SER A 140 57.71 11.22 -1.83
N SER A 141 56.85 11.79 -2.69
CA SER A 141 56.61 11.40 -4.09
C SER A 141 56.08 10.01 -4.43
N ILE A 142 54.74 9.88 -4.40
CA ILE A 142 54.00 9.12 -5.40
C ILE A 142 52.90 10.04 -5.97
N LYS A 143 53.06 10.38 -7.25
CA LYS A 143 52.17 11.26 -8.03
C LYS A 143 50.78 10.64 -8.17
N ARG A 144 49.82 11.12 -7.39
CA ARG A 144 48.40 11.13 -7.79
C ARG A 144 48.09 12.55 -8.17
N ALA A 145 47.54 12.77 -9.36
CA ALA A 145 47.21 14.08 -9.87
C ALA A 145 46.12 14.73 -9.00
N GLU A 146 46.53 15.36 -7.92
CA GLU A 146 45.81 16.45 -7.28
C GLU A 146 45.78 17.59 -8.32
N SER A 147 44.64 17.77 -8.96
CA SER A 147 44.28 19.10 -9.41
C SER A 147 44.12 19.94 -8.15
N THR A 148 45.12 20.77 -7.88
CA THR A 148 45.12 21.85 -6.90
C THR A 148 43.93 22.78 -7.14
N GLU A 149 42.76 22.46 -6.60
CA GLU A 149 41.68 23.43 -6.40
C GLU A 149 41.50 23.60 -4.90
N SER A 150 41.94 24.76 -4.41
CA SER A 150 41.49 25.32 -3.13
C SER A 150 39.97 25.09 -3.00
N LYS A 151 39.53 24.29 -2.01
CA LYS A 151 38.10 24.16 -1.69
C LYS A 151 37.62 25.53 -1.21
N ARG A 152 37.18 26.38 -2.16
CA ARG A 152 36.47 27.62 -1.89
C ARG A 152 35.19 27.25 -1.13
N ASP A 153 34.90 28.00 -0.07
CA ASP A 153 33.71 27.78 0.76
C ASP A 153 32.43 27.83 -0.10
N TYR A 154 31.42 26.99 0.21
CA TYR A 154 30.20 26.89 -0.61
C TYR A 154 29.45 28.23 -0.73
N SER A 155 29.68 29.13 0.22
CA SER A 155 29.24 30.53 0.18
C SER A 155 29.65 31.25 -1.12
N TRP A 156 30.81 30.92 -1.68
CA TRP A 156 31.31 31.47 -2.95
C TRP A 156 30.46 31.07 -4.15
N TYR A 157 30.03 29.80 -4.21
CA TYR A 157 29.24 29.27 -5.32
C TYR A 157 27.72 29.49 -5.17
N LEU A 158 27.28 30.05 -4.06
CA LEU A 158 25.86 30.33 -3.78
C LEU A 158 25.15 31.14 -4.89
N PRO A 159 25.77 32.17 -5.52
CA PRO A 159 25.15 32.87 -6.64
C PRO A 159 24.91 31.97 -7.85
N LEU A 160 25.89 31.11 -8.18
CA LEU A 160 25.78 30.13 -9.27
C LEU A 160 24.72 29.06 -8.97
N TYR A 161 24.64 28.61 -7.72
CA TYR A 161 23.61 27.68 -7.25
C TYR A 161 22.20 28.27 -7.40
N ARG A 162 21.98 29.51 -6.94
CA ARG A 162 20.68 30.22 -7.08
C ARG A 162 20.32 30.46 -8.55
N ALA A 163 21.30 30.80 -9.39
CA ALA A 163 21.09 30.96 -10.82
C ALA A 163 20.70 29.63 -11.49
N SER A 164 21.33 28.52 -11.09
CA SER A 164 21.03 27.18 -11.60
C SER A 164 19.63 26.70 -11.18
N LEU A 165 19.21 26.96 -9.93
CA LEU A 165 17.87 26.64 -9.43
C LEU A 165 16.75 27.44 -10.13
N SER A 166 17.03 28.70 -10.51
CA SER A 166 16.06 29.57 -11.15
C SER A 166 16.07 29.48 -12.69
N GLY A 167 17.05 28.77 -13.27
CA GLY A 167 17.29 28.73 -14.70
C GLY A 167 17.73 30.07 -15.30
N ASP A 168 18.32 30.97 -14.50
CA ASP A 168 18.77 32.29 -14.93
C ASP A 168 20.18 32.22 -15.55
N TRP A 169 20.22 31.94 -16.85
CA TRP A 169 21.49 31.78 -17.58
C TRP A 169 22.37 33.04 -17.55
N LYS A 170 21.79 34.24 -17.54
CA LYS A 170 22.58 35.48 -17.59
C LYS A 170 23.48 35.62 -16.36
N LYS A 171 22.91 35.40 -15.17
CA LYS A 171 23.66 35.44 -13.91
C LYS A 171 24.67 34.31 -13.79
N ALA A 172 24.34 33.12 -14.30
CA ALA A 172 25.28 32.01 -14.34
C ALA A 172 26.45 32.30 -15.29
N GLU A 173 26.19 32.84 -16.48
CA GLU A 173 27.22 33.19 -17.47
C GLU A 173 28.16 34.28 -16.95
N GLU A 174 27.64 35.31 -16.28
CA GLU A 174 28.46 36.33 -15.62
C GLU A 174 29.39 35.74 -14.56
N PHE A 175 28.92 34.75 -13.80
CA PHE A 175 29.74 34.05 -12.81
C PHE A 175 30.78 33.14 -13.48
N LEU A 176 30.38 32.35 -14.47
CA LEU A 176 31.26 31.44 -15.21
C LEU A 176 32.36 32.17 -16.01
N LYS A 177 32.10 33.40 -16.48
CA LYS A 177 33.13 34.25 -17.09
C LYS A 177 34.18 34.73 -16.10
N ARG A 178 33.81 34.89 -14.83
CA ARG A 178 34.73 35.28 -13.75
C ARG A 178 35.54 34.09 -13.24
N ASP A 179 34.97 32.89 -13.35
CA ASP A 179 35.54 31.66 -12.81
C ASP A 179 35.25 30.49 -13.79
N GLU A 180 36.17 30.24 -14.73
CA GLU A 180 35.98 29.18 -15.73
C GLU A 180 35.92 27.78 -15.11
N GLU A 181 36.53 27.58 -13.93
CA GLU A 181 36.53 26.30 -13.21
C GLU A 181 35.20 26.04 -12.48
N ALA A 182 34.36 27.07 -12.31
CA ALA A 182 33.07 26.94 -11.65
C ALA A 182 32.06 26.06 -12.40
N SER A 183 32.28 25.77 -13.69
CA SER A 183 31.43 24.82 -14.44
C SER A 183 31.62 23.37 -13.99
N ARG A 184 32.81 23.02 -13.46
CA ARG A 184 33.13 21.69 -12.92
C ARG A 184 33.12 21.64 -11.39
N ALA A 185 33.09 22.80 -10.73
CA ALA A 185 33.10 22.89 -9.28
C ALA A 185 31.87 22.22 -8.63
N GLN A 186 32.11 21.64 -7.45
CA GLN A 186 31.08 21.11 -6.56
C GLN A 186 30.52 22.26 -5.72
N ILE A 187 29.30 22.71 -6.07
CA ILE A 187 28.74 23.99 -5.63
C ILE A 187 27.92 23.90 -4.34
N ASN A 188 27.69 22.70 -3.79
CA ASN A 188 26.95 22.51 -2.54
C ASN A 188 27.41 21.27 -1.75
N SER A 189 26.81 21.06 -0.58
CA SER A 189 27.13 19.95 0.34
C SER A 189 26.88 18.55 -0.22
N LEU A 190 26.05 18.42 -1.26
CA LEU A 190 25.80 17.15 -1.96
C LEU A 190 26.84 16.88 -3.05
N LEU A 191 27.88 17.72 -3.15
CA LEU A 191 28.90 17.66 -4.18
C LEU A 191 28.32 17.80 -5.61
N GLN A 192 27.17 18.45 -5.74
CA GLN A 192 26.53 18.68 -7.03
C GLN A 192 27.26 19.77 -7.81
N THR A 193 27.25 19.66 -9.14
CA THR A 193 27.67 20.76 -10.03
C THR A 193 26.47 21.62 -10.42
N ALA A 194 26.72 22.80 -11.02
CA ALA A 194 25.66 23.64 -11.59
C ALA A 194 24.76 22.86 -12.58
N LEU A 195 25.33 21.88 -13.29
CA LEU A 195 24.60 21.05 -14.23
C LEU A 195 23.60 20.11 -13.54
N HIS A 196 23.99 19.47 -12.43
CA HIS A 196 23.09 18.60 -11.65
C HIS A 196 21.82 19.35 -11.20
N VAL A 197 22.01 20.58 -10.74
CA VAL A 197 20.94 21.45 -10.25
C VAL A 197 20.06 21.95 -11.39
N ALA A 198 20.68 22.44 -12.47
CA ALA A 198 19.96 23.02 -13.60
C ALA A 198 19.05 22.02 -14.32
N VAL A 199 19.41 20.74 -14.34
CA VAL A 199 18.60 19.67 -14.93
C VAL A 199 17.24 19.50 -14.23
N GLY A 200 17.12 19.87 -12.96
CA GLY A 200 15.84 19.88 -12.24
C GLY A 200 14.85 20.95 -12.70
N VAL A 201 15.32 21.99 -13.40
CA VAL A 201 14.47 23.08 -13.87
C VAL A 201 13.77 22.70 -15.18
N LYS A 202 12.43 22.56 -15.14
CA LYS A 202 11.62 22.28 -16.33
C LYS A 202 11.28 23.55 -17.12
N GLY A 203 11.01 23.37 -18.41
CA GLY A 203 10.62 24.42 -19.35
C GLY A 203 11.79 25.06 -20.11
N GLU A 204 11.47 26.04 -20.95
CA GLU A 204 12.43 26.62 -21.91
C GLU A 204 13.63 27.29 -21.24
N LYS A 205 13.46 27.89 -20.06
CA LYS A 205 14.56 28.50 -19.29
C LYS A 205 15.59 27.45 -18.86
N GLY A 206 15.13 26.35 -18.25
CA GLY A 206 16.01 25.25 -17.84
C GLY A 206 16.66 24.55 -19.03
N LYS A 207 15.89 24.29 -20.11
CA LYS A 207 16.43 23.74 -21.35
C LYS A 207 17.51 24.63 -21.96
N HIS A 208 17.27 25.94 -22.03
CA HIS A 208 18.26 26.90 -22.52
C HIS A 208 19.51 26.91 -21.65
N PHE A 209 19.34 26.92 -20.33
CA PHE A 209 20.43 26.87 -19.36
C PHE A 209 21.29 25.62 -19.54
N VAL A 210 20.67 24.42 -19.56
CA VAL A 210 21.39 23.15 -19.73
C VAL A 210 22.11 23.12 -21.08
N LYS A 211 21.44 23.52 -22.18
CA LYS A 211 22.05 23.54 -23.51
C LYS A 211 23.28 24.46 -23.57
N LYS A 212 23.18 25.63 -22.96
CA LYS A 212 24.28 26.60 -22.93
C LYS A 212 25.41 26.13 -22.02
N LEU A 213 25.10 25.63 -20.82
CA LEU A 213 26.12 25.13 -19.89
C LEU A 213 26.91 23.97 -20.49
N VAL A 214 26.22 23.01 -21.13
CA VAL A 214 26.88 21.88 -21.82
C VAL A 214 27.75 22.35 -22.98
N ALA A 215 27.36 23.42 -23.69
CA ALA A 215 28.18 23.99 -24.76
C ALA A 215 29.41 24.77 -24.26
N THR A 216 29.36 25.32 -23.03
CA THR A 216 30.47 26.04 -22.42
C THR A 216 31.55 25.10 -21.86
N ILE A 217 31.18 23.86 -21.50
CA ILE A 217 32.10 22.86 -20.97
C ILE A 217 33.07 22.41 -22.07
N LYS A 218 34.37 22.74 -21.89
CA LYS A 218 35.44 22.46 -22.87
C LYS A 218 35.81 20.97 -22.90
N ASN A 219 35.91 20.31 -21.74
CA ASN A 219 36.18 18.87 -21.65
C ASN A 219 34.87 18.09 -21.44
N LYS A 220 34.51 17.23 -22.39
CA LYS A 220 33.28 16.41 -22.29
C LYS A 220 33.29 15.44 -21.11
N GLU A 221 34.45 15.08 -20.58
CA GLU A 221 34.56 14.24 -19.39
C GLU A 221 34.03 14.93 -18.13
N ASP A 222 34.00 16.27 -18.09
CA ASP A 222 33.42 17.03 -16.97
C ASP A 222 31.90 16.82 -16.86
N LEU A 223 31.24 16.33 -17.91
CA LEU A 223 29.84 15.91 -17.85
C LEU A 223 29.64 14.64 -17.01
N THR A 224 30.71 13.87 -16.76
CA THR A 224 30.69 12.64 -15.97
C THR A 224 30.92 12.87 -14.47
N ILE A 225 31.12 14.13 -14.06
CA ILE A 225 31.28 14.46 -12.63
C ILE A 225 30.08 13.91 -11.87
N ARG A 226 30.39 13.28 -10.74
CA ARG A 226 29.43 12.60 -9.88
C ARG A 226 29.24 13.38 -8.59
N ASP A 227 28.02 13.33 -8.07
CA ASP A 227 27.68 13.86 -6.75
C ASP A 227 28.11 12.90 -5.62
N CYS A 228 27.70 13.18 -4.38
CA CYS A 228 28.03 12.35 -3.22
C CYS A 228 27.48 10.92 -3.27
N LEU A 229 26.48 10.65 -4.10
CA LEU A 229 25.88 9.31 -4.30
C LEU A 229 26.44 8.61 -5.55
N GLY A 230 27.37 9.25 -6.25
CA GLY A 230 27.90 8.73 -7.51
C GLY A 230 26.99 9.03 -8.71
N GLU A 231 25.93 9.84 -8.53
CA GLU A 231 24.96 10.15 -9.57
C GLU A 231 25.50 11.26 -10.49
N THR A 232 25.29 11.11 -11.79
CA THR A 232 25.58 12.14 -12.80
C THR A 232 24.37 13.02 -13.07
N ALA A 233 24.56 14.15 -13.74
CA ALA A 233 23.46 15.02 -14.17
C ALA A 233 22.38 14.29 -15.01
N LEU A 234 22.73 13.18 -15.69
CA LEU A 234 21.77 12.37 -16.44
C LEU A 234 20.85 11.54 -15.51
N HIS A 235 21.35 11.08 -14.36
CA HIS A 235 20.52 10.45 -13.33
C HIS A 235 19.49 11.42 -12.78
N TYR A 236 19.87 12.68 -12.57
CA TYR A 236 18.93 13.73 -12.19
C TYR A 236 17.89 14.01 -13.28
N ALA A 237 18.27 13.96 -14.57
CA ALA A 237 17.31 14.12 -15.66
C ALA A 237 16.27 13.01 -15.67
N ALA A 238 16.70 11.78 -15.35
CA ALA A 238 15.85 10.61 -15.18
C ALA A 238 14.92 10.74 -13.98
N ARG A 239 15.46 11.14 -12.82
CA ARG A 239 14.70 11.39 -11.58
C ARG A 239 13.63 12.47 -11.78
N PHE A 240 13.98 13.56 -12.46
CA PHE A 240 13.06 14.67 -12.68
C PHE A 240 12.17 14.51 -13.93
N GLY A 241 12.29 13.43 -14.69
CA GLY A 241 11.52 13.25 -15.92
C GLY A 241 11.71 14.39 -16.93
N ASN A 242 12.91 14.97 -16.99
CA ASN A 242 13.23 16.09 -17.87
C ASN A 242 13.76 15.58 -19.22
N LEU A 243 12.83 15.30 -20.14
CA LEU A 243 13.14 14.73 -21.45
C LEU A 243 14.06 15.61 -22.30
N ASP A 244 13.89 16.93 -22.24
CA ASP A 244 14.74 17.87 -22.99
C ASP A 244 16.18 17.82 -22.49
N ALA A 245 16.38 17.88 -21.17
CA ALA A 245 17.71 17.77 -20.58
C ALA A 245 18.35 16.40 -20.85
N ALA A 246 17.57 15.32 -20.71
CA ALA A 246 18.03 13.96 -21.00
C ALA A 246 18.49 13.81 -22.46
N LYS A 247 17.75 14.36 -23.43
CA LYS A 247 18.13 14.37 -24.85
C LYS A 247 19.41 15.17 -25.09
N ILE A 248 19.53 16.37 -24.51
CA ILE A 248 20.72 17.22 -24.66
C ILE A 248 21.96 16.50 -24.13
N LEU A 249 21.89 15.93 -22.93
CA LEU A 249 23.01 15.24 -22.29
C LEU A 249 23.41 13.97 -23.05
N ALA A 250 22.44 13.10 -23.37
CA ALA A 250 22.70 11.84 -24.07
C ALA A 250 23.23 12.06 -25.51
N THR A 251 22.79 13.11 -26.21
CA THR A 251 23.33 13.45 -27.54
C THR A 251 24.72 14.08 -27.48
N SER A 252 25.00 14.86 -26.42
CA SER A 252 26.30 15.53 -26.25
C SER A 252 27.42 14.55 -25.87
N TYR A 253 27.11 13.59 -24.99
CA TYR A 253 28.03 12.55 -24.55
C TYR A 253 27.29 11.22 -24.25
N PRO A 254 27.20 10.30 -25.24
CA PRO A 254 26.42 9.05 -25.10
C PRO A 254 26.87 8.13 -23.96
N ARG A 255 28.17 8.15 -23.59
CA ARG A 255 28.72 7.34 -22.49
C ARG A 255 28.09 7.64 -21.13
N LEU A 256 27.37 8.76 -20.96
CA LEU A 256 26.62 9.06 -19.73
C LEU A 256 25.54 8.02 -19.44
N LEU A 257 25.02 7.33 -20.46
CA LEU A 257 24.02 6.27 -20.31
C LEU A 257 24.60 5.02 -19.65
N ASP A 258 25.91 4.80 -19.80
CA ASP A 258 26.61 3.59 -19.36
C ASP A 258 27.33 3.79 -18.01
N ILE A 259 27.15 4.96 -17.38
CA ILE A 259 27.72 5.28 -16.07
C ILE A 259 26.71 4.91 -14.99
N ASP A 260 27.13 4.05 -14.05
CA ASP A 260 26.38 3.73 -12.84
C ASP A 260 26.81 4.57 -11.62
N CYS A 261 25.87 4.76 -10.69
CA CYS A 261 26.13 5.34 -9.38
C CYS A 261 26.83 4.33 -8.44
N PHE A 262 27.15 4.73 -7.22
CA PHE A 262 27.86 3.84 -6.27
C PHE A 262 27.05 2.59 -5.90
N ASP A 263 25.72 2.63 -6.01
CA ASP A 263 24.83 1.47 -5.82
C ASP A 263 24.73 0.56 -7.06
N GLY A 264 25.44 0.89 -8.14
CA GLY A 264 25.43 0.15 -9.41
C GLY A 264 24.16 0.38 -10.24
N LEU A 265 23.47 1.51 -10.05
CA LEU A 265 22.26 1.87 -10.79
C LEU A 265 22.59 2.86 -11.90
N TYR A 266 22.01 2.63 -13.08
CA TYR A 266 22.16 3.48 -14.27
C TYR A 266 21.01 4.50 -14.38
N PRO A 267 21.13 5.54 -15.21
CA PRO A 267 20.07 6.53 -15.40
C PRO A 267 18.71 5.91 -15.79
N ILE A 268 18.71 4.80 -16.53
CA ILE A 268 17.48 4.08 -16.90
C ILE A 268 16.76 3.44 -15.72
N HIS A 269 17.49 3.02 -14.67
CA HIS A 269 16.90 2.50 -13.44
C HIS A 269 16.12 3.59 -12.71
N TYR A 270 16.68 4.80 -12.61
CA TYR A 270 15.99 5.94 -12.03
C TYR A 270 14.75 6.31 -12.87
N ALA A 271 14.86 6.30 -14.20
CA ALA A 271 13.71 6.57 -15.05
C ALA A 271 12.56 5.56 -14.82
N ALA A 272 12.88 4.28 -14.57
CA ALA A 272 11.90 3.25 -14.20
C ALA A 272 11.31 3.49 -12.79
N GLU A 273 12.14 3.84 -11.82
CA GLU A 273 11.74 4.04 -10.41
C GLU A 273 10.71 5.16 -10.25
N TYR A 274 10.90 6.29 -10.94
CA TYR A 274 9.96 7.41 -10.89
C TYR A 274 8.75 7.24 -11.83
N GLY A 275 8.66 6.11 -12.54
CA GLY A 275 7.45 5.65 -13.21
C GLY A 275 6.80 6.68 -14.12
N TYR A 276 5.53 7.01 -13.84
CA TYR A 276 4.70 7.93 -14.62
C TYR A 276 5.38 9.29 -14.91
N PHE A 277 6.19 9.81 -13.99
CA PHE A 277 6.83 11.11 -14.16
C PHE A 277 7.95 11.09 -15.21
N SER A 278 8.53 9.91 -15.45
CA SER A 278 9.74 9.74 -16.25
C SER A 278 9.56 8.72 -17.39
N VAL A 279 8.33 8.30 -17.69
CA VAL A 279 8.03 7.33 -18.77
C VAL A 279 8.63 7.73 -20.12
N ASP A 280 8.54 9.01 -20.47
CA ASP A 280 9.07 9.49 -21.76
C ASP A 280 10.60 9.47 -21.79
N VAL A 281 11.24 9.71 -20.64
CA VAL A 281 12.70 9.60 -20.48
C VAL A 281 13.11 8.13 -20.52
N PHE A 282 12.36 7.25 -19.86
CA PHE A 282 12.58 5.80 -19.90
C PHE A 282 12.51 5.27 -21.33
N ALA A 283 11.43 5.58 -22.05
CA ALA A 283 11.26 5.18 -23.44
C ALA A 283 12.39 5.72 -24.34
N TYR A 284 12.84 6.95 -24.09
CA TYR A 284 13.99 7.51 -24.78
C TYR A 284 15.29 6.76 -24.46
N PHE A 285 15.59 6.46 -23.19
CA PHE A 285 16.78 5.70 -22.81
C PHE A 285 16.75 4.29 -23.37
N LEU A 286 15.63 3.57 -23.24
CA LEU A 286 15.46 2.28 -23.91
C LEU A 286 15.72 2.40 -25.42
N SER A 287 15.34 3.52 -26.03
CA SER A 287 15.56 3.77 -27.46
C SER A 287 17.02 4.06 -27.88
N VAL A 288 17.87 4.54 -26.97
CA VAL A 288 19.21 5.06 -27.29
C VAL A 288 20.33 4.24 -26.67
N THR A 289 20.10 3.60 -25.53
CA THR A 289 21.08 2.74 -24.86
C THR A 289 21.33 1.51 -25.72
N LYS A 290 22.60 1.30 -26.09
CA LYS A 290 23.04 0.15 -26.89
C LYS A 290 23.74 -0.93 -26.06
N ASP A 291 24.22 -0.57 -24.88
CA ASP A 291 24.88 -1.49 -23.97
C ASP A 291 23.86 -2.44 -23.34
N SER A 292 24.20 -3.72 -23.24
CA SER A 292 23.42 -4.75 -22.56
C SER A 292 23.61 -4.72 -21.03
N ALA A 293 24.67 -4.09 -20.53
CA ALA A 293 25.01 -4.04 -19.11
C ALA A 293 23.86 -3.66 -18.15
N PRO A 294 23.04 -2.61 -18.41
CA PRO A 294 21.93 -2.27 -17.53
C PRO A 294 20.74 -3.26 -17.59
N TYR A 295 20.72 -4.14 -18.59
CA TYR A 295 19.61 -5.06 -18.87
C TYR A 295 19.89 -6.50 -18.48
N THR A 296 21.14 -6.86 -18.17
CA THR A 296 21.56 -8.23 -17.88
C THR A 296 21.90 -8.46 -16.41
N GLY A 297 21.78 -9.71 -15.95
CA GLY A 297 22.15 -10.12 -14.60
C GLY A 297 21.37 -9.41 -13.49
N LEU A 298 22.00 -9.23 -12.32
CA LEU A 298 21.39 -8.59 -11.16
C LEU A 298 20.92 -7.14 -11.44
N LYS A 299 21.61 -6.44 -12.34
CA LYS A 299 21.26 -5.07 -12.78
C LYS A 299 19.94 -5.08 -13.57
N GLY A 300 19.79 -5.99 -14.53
CA GLY A 300 18.54 -6.17 -15.26
C GLY A 300 17.35 -6.57 -14.36
N VAL A 301 17.58 -7.43 -13.38
CA VAL A 301 16.55 -7.81 -12.38
C VAL A 301 16.11 -6.61 -11.55
N ARG A 302 17.07 -5.79 -11.10
CA ARG A 302 16.81 -4.52 -10.39
C ARG A 302 16.02 -3.52 -11.25
N LEU A 303 16.23 -3.50 -12.56
CA LEU A 303 15.45 -2.70 -13.50
C LEU A 303 14.01 -3.22 -13.59
N LEU A 304 13.85 -4.53 -13.76
CA LEU A 304 12.56 -5.19 -13.86
C LEU A 304 11.70 -4.93 -12.62
N TYR A 305 12.28 -5.04 -11.42
CA TYR A 305 11.56 -4.76 -10.17
C TYR A 305 11.08 -3.32 -10.08
N ARG A 306 11.88 -2.34 -10.52
CA ARG A 306 11.45 -0.94 -10.55
C ARG A 306 10.30 -0.71 -11.54
N LEU A 307 10.28 -1.42 -12.67
CA LEU A 307 9.16 -1.38 -13.62
C LEU A 307 7.88 -1.98 -13.04
N ILE A 308 7.98 -3.08 -12.30
CA ILE A 308 6.84 -3.69 -11.60
C ILE A 308 6.30 -2.74 -10.53
N HIS A 309 7.18 -2.14 -9.72
CA HIS A 309 6.78 -1.19 -8.67
C HIS A 309 6.09 0.05 -9.25
N SER A 310 6.53 0.52 -10.42
CA SER A 310 5.99 1.72 -11.08
C SER A 310 4.79 1.50 -12.02
N ASP A 311 4.21 0.29 -12.06
CA ASP A 311 3.08 -0.10 -12.94
C ASP A 311 3.39 -0.03 -14.45
N LEU A 312 4.67 -0.12 -14.83
CA LEU A 312 5.13 -0.04 -16.22
C LEU A 312 5.28 -1.44 -16.85
N TYR A 313 4.19 -2.22 -16.83
CA TYR A 313 4.17 -3.62 -17.28
C TYR A 313 4.40 -3.80 -18.78
N ASP A 314 4.08 -2.81 -19.60
CA ASP A 314 4.33 -2.83 -21.05
C ASP A 314 5.84 -2.83 -21.34
N PHE A 315 6.61 -2.00 -20.63
CA PHE A 315 8.07 -1.98 -20.71
C PHE A 315 8.70 -3.18 -20.01
N ALA A 316 8.14 -3.64 -18.88
CA ALA A 316 8.61 -4.86 -18.22
C ALA A 316 8.50 -6.07 -19.14
N ARG A 317 7.39 -6.19 -19.88
CA ARG A 317 7.20 -7.23 -20.89
C ARG A 317 8.17 -7.10 -22.06
N GLU A 318 8.35 -5.90 -22.61
CA GLU A 318 9.34 -5.65 -23.67
C GLU A 318 10.75 -6.09 -23.23
N LEU A 319 11.12 -5.80 -21.98
CA LEU A 319 12.40 -6.19 -21.42
C LEU A 319 12.55 -7.72 -21.25
N VAL A 320 11.50 -8.42 -20.82
CA VAL A 320 11.50 -9.89 -20.68
C VAL A 320 11.47 -10.59 -22.05
N GLU A 321 10.83 -10.00 -23.05
CA GLU A 321 10.86 -10.50 -24.43
C GLU A 321 12.27 -10.42 -25.03
N GLU A 322 12.98 -9.32 -24.79
CA GLU A 322 14.36 -9.10 -25.27
C GLU A 322 15.42 -9.88 -24.46
N TYR A 323 15.23 -9.98 -23.13
CA TYR A 323 16.15 -10.66 -22.21
C TYR A 323 15.41 -11.74 -21.39
N PRO A 324 15.13 -12.92 -21.98
CA PRO A 324 14.34 -13.98 -21.33
C PRO A 324 14.91 -14.48 -19.99
N ASP A 325 16.23 -14.37 -19.80
CA ASP A 325 16.89 -14.84 -18.58
C ASP A 325 16.46 -14.05 -17.34
N LEU A 326 15.99 -12.81 -17.50
CA LEU A 326 15.45 -11.99 -16.40
C LEU A 326 14.24 -12.62 -15.72
N ALA A 327 13.43 -13.40 -16.47
CA ALA A 327 12.28 -14.11 -15.91
C ALA A 327 12.70 -15.25 -14.97
N LYS A 328 13.95 -15.73 -15.09
CA LYS A 328 14.47 -16.92 -14.41
C LYS A 328 15.20 -16.59 -13.11
N TYR A 329 15.60 -15.34 -12.90
CA TYR A 329 16.35 -14.94 -11.73
C TYR A 329 15.47 -14.96 -10.48
N ASP A 330 15.89 -15.75 -9.50
CA ASP A 330 15.42 -15.67 -8.12
C ASP A 330 16.61 -15.31 -7.21
N SER A 331 16.66 -14.07 -6.72
CA SER A 331 17.68 -13.62 -5.78
C SER A 331 17.08 -13.59 -4.38
N ASP A 332 17.48 -14.52 -3.52
CA ASP A 332 17.02 -14.63 -2.12
C ASP A 332 15.49 -14.70 -1.97
N GLY A 333 14.81 -15.45 -2.86
CA GLY A 333 13.36 -15.61 -2.83
C GLY A 333 12.59 -14.37 -3.29
N LYS A 334 13.23 -13.49 -4.07
CA LYS A 334 12.60 -12.35 -4.76
C LYS A 334 12.66 -12.66 -6.25
N SER A 335 11.54 -13.11 -6.80
CA SER A 335 11.33 -13.31 -8.24
C SER A 335 10.35 -12.27 -8.79
N ALA A 336 10.37 -12.04 -10.12
CA ALA A 336 9.45 -11.10 -10.76
C ALA A 336 7.97 -11.47 -10.57
N LEU A 337 7.67 -12.77 -10.50
CA LEU A 337 6.32 -13.27 -10.18
C LEU A 337 5.92 -12.94 -8.74
N LYS A 338 6.85 -13.07 -7.78
CA LYS A 338 6.58 -12.72 -6.38
C LYS A 338 6.22 -11.25 -6.22
N GLU A 339 7.02 -10.37 -6.81
CA GLU A 339 6.76 -8.91 -6.77
C GLU A 339 5.41 -8.55 -7.41
N LEU A 340 5.01 -9.29 -8.45
CA LEU A 340 3.70 -9.12 -9.07
C LEU A 340 2.56 -9.63 -8.18
N ALA A 341 2.75 -10.77 -7.52
CA ALA A 341 1.79 -11.39 -6.60
C ALA A 341 1.55 -10.55 -5.34
N MET A 342 2.59 -9.91 -4.80
CA MET A 342 2.50 -9.05 -3.61
C MET A 342 1.75 -7.74 -3.86
N LYS A 343 1.49 -7.40 -5.14
CA LYS A 343 0.89 -6.12 -5.51
C LYS A 343 -0.61 -6.25 -5.75
N GLU A 344 -1.36 -6.33 -4.65
CA GLU A 344 -2.81 -6.59 -4.58
C GLU A 344 -3.65 -5.78 -5.59
N PHE A 345 -3.37 -4.48 -5.78
CA PHE A 345 -4.18 -3.60 -6.63
C PHE A 345 -3.85 -3.65 -8.13
N THR A 346 -2.91 -4.50 -8.53
CA THR A 346 -2.45 -4.62 -9.93
C THR A 346 -3.50 -5.26 -10.83
N PHE A 347 -4.31 -6.15 -10.26
CA PHE A 347 -5.31 -6.93 -10.97
C PHE A 347 -6.73 -6.45 -10.63
N LEU A 348 -7.70 -6.85 -11.45
CA LEU A 348 -9.09 -6.44 -11.22
C LEU A 348 -9.62 -7.03 -9.91
N SER A 349 -9.24 -8.26 -9.58
CA SER A 349 -9.70 -8.99 -8.39
C SER A 349 -9.36 -8.28 -7.08
N GLY A 350 -8.16 -7.73 -6.95
CA GLY A 350 -7.76 -6.95 -5.77
C GLY A 350 -8.17 -5.47 -5.84
N SER A 351 -8.73 -5.00 -6.94
CA SER A 351 -9.13 -3.60 -7.07
C SER A 351 -10.46 -3.31 -6.35
N HIS A 352 -10.42 -2.57 -5.24
CA HIS A 352 -11.63 -2.08 -4.55
C HIS A 352 -12.33 -0.99 -5.36
N LEU A 353 -13.08 -1.38 -6.39
CA LEU A 353 -13.96 -0.50 -7.15
C LEU A 353 -15.35 -0.51 -6.51
N ASN A 354 -15.89 0.67 -6.17
CA ASN A 354 -17.26 0.78 -5.70
C ASN A 354 -18.25 0.36 -6.81
N PHE A 355 -19.48 0.00 -6.45
CA PHE A 355 -20.51 -0.48 -7.38
C PHE A 355 -20.58 0.30 -8.71
N TRP A 356 -20.61 1.63 -8.64
CA TRP A 356 -20.65 2.50 -9.83
C TRP A 356 -19.35 2.46 -10.66
N GLN A 357 -18.19 2.41 -10.00
CA GLN A 357 -16.90 2.31 -10.67
C GLN A 357 -16.74 0.95 -11.37
N GLN A 358 -17.27 -0.12 -10.77
CA GLN A 358 -17.25 -1.46 -11.34
C GLN A 358 -18.11 -1.54 -12.60
N LEU A 359 -19.32 -0.96 -12.58
CA LEU A 359 -20.18 -0.86 -13.77
C LEU A 359 -19.48 -0.08 -14.89
N LEU A 360 -18.87 1.06 -14.56
CA LEU A 360 -18.10 1.87 -15.51
C LEU A 360 -16.89 1.09 -16.06
N TYR A 361 -16.18 0.33 -15.23
CA TYR A 361 -15.02 -0.46 -15.63
C TYR A 361 -15.36 -1.45 -16.75
N TYR A 362 -16.50 -2.14 -16.66
CA TYR A 362 -16.95 -3.06 -17.71
C TYR A 362 -17.32 -2.34 -19.01
N CYS A 363 -17.87 -1.13 -18.91
CA CYS A 363 -18.32 -0.36 -20.07
C CYS A 363 -17.18 0.42 -20.76
N VAL A 364 -16.05 0.71 -20.09
CA VAL A 364 -14.99 1.54 -20.71
C VAL A 364 -14.15 0.71 -21.70
N PRO A 365 -14.01 1.12 -22.98
CA PRO A 365 -13.15 0.44 -23.94
C PRO A 365 -11.66 0.75 -23.70
N VAL A 366 -10.83 -0.29 -23.72
CA VAL A 366 -9.37 -0.17 -23.65
C VAL A 366 -8.87 0.29 -25.02
N LYS A 367 -8.25 1.47 -25.11
CA LYS A 367 -7.44 1.85 -26.29
C LYS A 367 -6.01 1.46 -25.97
N SER A 368 -5.40 0.60 -26.79
CA SER A 368 -3.96 0.34 -26.72
C SER A 368 -3.23 1.61 -27.16
N THR A 369 -2.71 2.36 -26.20
CA THR A 369 -1.71 3.40 -26.44
C THR A 369 -0.39 2.90 -25.87
N SER A 370 0.16 1.80 -26.42
CA SER A 370 1.50 1.36 -26.01
C SER A 370 2.53 2.39 -26.49
N ARG A 371 3.40 2.84 -25.58
CA ARG A 371 4.54 3.72 -25.89
C ARG A 371 5.83 2.92 -26.17
N SER A 372 5.77 1.58 -26.17
CA SER A 372 6.88 0.65 -26.46
C SER A 372 7.41 0.74 -27.90
N ARG A 373 8.66 0.34 -28.14
CA ARG A 373 9.31 0.45 -29.47
C ARG A 373 8.61 -0.41 -30.54
N GLN A 374 7.93 -1.48 -30.14
CA GLN A 374 7.17 -2.34 -31.05
C GLN A 374 5.86 -1.67 -31.50
N ARG A 375 5.98 -0.63 -32.33
CA ARG A 375 4.88 -0.12 -33.14
C ARG A 375 4.71 -1.05 -34.35
N ARG A 376 4.00 -2.18 -34.18
CA ARG A 376 3.45 -2.89 -35.35
C ARG A 376 2.37 -2.00 -35.98
N PRO A 377 2.46 -1.67 -37.28
CA PRO A 377 1.40 -0.93 -37.95
C PRO A 377 0.18 -1.85 -38.08
N ASN A 378 -0.96 -1.40 -37.56
CA ASN A 378 -2.28 -2.01 -37.75
C ASN A 378 -2.36 -3.54 -37.57
N THR A 379 -2.48 -3.99 -36.31
CA THR A 379 -3.34 -5.15 -36.03
C THR A 379 -4.62 -4.63 -35.40
N ASN A 380 -5.68 -4.56 -36.20
CA ASN A 380 -7.03 -4.53 -35.67
C ASN A 380 -7.19 -5.72 -34.70
N ASP A 381 -7.90 -5.47 -33.60
CA ASP A 381 -8.52 -6.45 -32.72
C ASP A 381 -7.58 -7.32 -31.85
N LEU A 382 -7.53 -7.00 -30.55
CA LEU A 382 -7.02 -7.90 -29.49
C LEU A 382 -7.96 -7.89 -28.27
N GLU A 383 -9.25 -8.02 -28.57
CA GLU A 383 -10.30 -8.35 -27.59
C GLU A 383 -10.81 -9.77 -27.83
N ASN A 384 -10.02 -10.65 -28.47
CA ASN A 384 -10.49 -11.98 -28.88
C ASN A 384 -9.54 -13.16 -28.61
N ASP A 385 -8.51 -13.02 -27.78
CA ASP A 385 -7.65 -14.17 -27.43
C ASP A 385 -7.90 -14.76 -26.03
N SER A 386 -9.00 -14.39 -25.36
CA SER A 386 -9.48 -15.14 -24.18
C SER A 386 -10.97 -15.52 -24.23
N GLN A 387 -11.63 -15.45 -25.39
CA GLN A 387 -12.99 -15.98 -25.54
C GLN A 387 -13.16 -16.81 -26.82
N MET A 388 -13.35 -18.11 -26.60
CA MET A 388 -14.06 -19.11 -27.39
C MET A 388 -14.20 -18.91 -28.91
N VAL A 389 -13.72 -19.93 -29.61
CA VAL A 389 -13.84 -20.18 -31.05
C VAL A 389 -15.31 -20.37 -31.49
N LYS A 390 -15.65 -19.68 -32.61
CA LYS A 390 -16.72 -19.89 -33.63
C LYS A 390 -18.18 -19.48 -33.34
N THR A 391 -18.61 -18.37 -33.96
CA THR A 391 -19.74 -18.39 -34.92
C THR A 391 -19.66 -17.22 -35.93
N LYS A 392 -20.06 -17.48 -37.19
CA LYS A 392 -19.44 -16.98 -38.42
C LYS A 392 -20.12 -15.70 -39.01
N TYR A 393 -19.36 -14.60 -39.14
CA TYR A 393 -19.27 -13.61 -40.25
C TYR A 393 -20.35 -12.57 -40.60
N VAL A 394 -21.58 -12.55 -40.06
CA VAL A 394 -22.50 -11.39 -40.28
C VAL A 394 -22.54 -10.42 -39.07
N ARG A 395 -22.07 -10.87 -37.90
CA ARG A 395 -22.05 -10.11 -36.63
C ARG A 395 -20.90 -9.10 -36.51
N ILE A 396 -19.93 -9.16 -37.43
CA ILE A 396 -18.67 -8.41 -37.36
C ILE A 396 -18.88 -6.94 -37.69
N TYR A 397 -19.64 -6.63 -38.75
CA TYR A 397 -19.83 -5.25 -39.19
C TYR A 397 -20.63 -4.40 -38.20
N PHE A 398 -21.72 -4.94 -37.65
CA PHE A 398 -22.53 -4.25 -36.63
C PHE A 398 -21.79 -4.07 -35.29
N ARG A 399 -20.97 -5.05 -34.88
CA ARG A 399 -20.12 -4.90 -33.68
C ARG A 399 -19.06 -3.81 -33.86
N THR A 400 -18.44 -3.69 -35.03
CA THR A 400 -17.41 -2.68 -35.27
C THR A 400 -17.98 -1.26 -35.28
N VAL A 401 -19.19 -1.07 -35.82
CA VAL A 401 -19.89 0.23 -35.79
C VAL A 401 -20.33 0.60 -34.37
N ILE A 402 -20.92 -0.34 -33.62
CA ILE A 402 -21.29 -0.13 -32.22
C ILE A 402 -20.06 0.14 -31.35
N LYS A 403 -18.95 -0.59 -31.55
CA LYS A 403 -17.68 -0.34 -30.84
C LYS A 403 -17.08 1.03 -31.19
N LYS A 404 -17.08 1.44 -32.46
CA LYS A 404 -16.61 2.77 -32.86
C LYS A 404 -17.46 3.88 -32.25
N LEU A 405 -18.79 3.74 -32.30
CA LEU A 405 -19.73 4.68 -31.70
C LEU A 405 -19.53 4.75 -30.17
N HIS A 406 -19.37 3.60 -29.52
CA HIS A 406 -19.07 3.49 -28.09
C HIS A 406 -17.73 4.15 -27.73
N THR A 407 -16.67 3.94 -28.52
CA THR A 407 -15.37 4.59 -28.29
C THR A 407 -15.40 6.11 -28.52
N LEU A 408 -16.31 6.60 -29.35
CA LEU A 408 -16.57 8.02 -29.59
C LEU A 408 -17.35 8.64 -28.44
N ILE A 409 -18.43 8.00 -27.99
CA ILE A 409 -19.25 8.42 -26.84
C ILE A 409 -18.39 8.51 -25.58
N PHE A 410 -17.60 7.47 -25.28
CA PHE A 410 -16.68 7.48 -24.14
C PHE A 410 -15.53 8.49 -24.31
N GLY A 411 -15.14 8.83 -25.54
CA GLY A 411 -14.16 9.88 -25.80
C GLY A 411 -14.69 11.28 -25.46
N VAL A 412 -15.97 11.55 -25.71
CA VAL A 412 -16.64 12.80 -25.31
C VAL A 412 -16.88 12.82 -23.80
N LEU A 413 -17.33 11.69 -23.23
CA LEU A 413 -17.56 11.55 -21.78
C LEU A 413 -16.28 11.74 -20.95
N GLU A 414 -15.11 11.39 -21.50
CA GLU A 414 -13.80 11.54 -20.83
C GLU A 414 -13.39 13.02 -20.64
N ILE A 415 -13.87 13.92 -21.51
CA ILE A 415 -13.65 15.37 -21.36
C ILE A 415 -14.52 15.93 -20.23
N VAL A 416 -15.70 15.34 -20.01
CA VAL A 416 -16.72 15.83 -19.06
C VAL A 416 -16.54 15.20 -17.67
N VAL A 417 -16.03 13.97 -17.57
CA VAL A 417 -16.00 13.18 -16.32
C VAL A 417 -14.58 12.70 -15.99
N PRO A 418 -13.79 13.44 -15.19
CA PRO A 418 -12.43 13.07 -14.79
C PRO A 418 -12.27 11.67 -14.15
N PRO A 419 -13.21 11.15 -13.33
CA PRO A 419 -13.15 9.79 -12.80
C PRO A 419 -13.06 8.70 -13.88
N LEU A 420 -13.63 8.93 -15.07
CA LEU A 420 -13.62 7.98 -16.17
C LEU A 420 -12.22 7.73 -16.74
N LYS A 421 -11.41 8.80 -16.82
CA LYS A 421 -10.01 8.74 -17.22
C LYS A 421 -9.18 7.89 -16.26
N HIS A 422 -9.45 7.99 -14.97
CA HIS A 422 -8.78 7.19 -13.94
C HIS A 422 -9.14 5.69 -14.07
N ILE A 423 -10.43 5.36 -14.19
CA ILE A 423 -10.90 3.98 -14.37
C ILE A 423 -10.29 3.35 -15.63
N ARG A 424 -10.21 4.13 -16.72
CA ARG A 424 -9.59 3.69 -17.97
C ARG A 424 -8.10 3.39 -17.81
N LYS A 425 -7.34 4.29 -17.17
CA LYS A 425 -5.92 4.09 -16.89
C LYS A 425 -5.71 2.82 -16.06
N LYS A 426 -6.53 2.63 -15.02
CA LYS A 426 -6.50 1.43 -14.17
C LYS A 426 -6.79 0.15 -14.95
N LYS A 427 -7.81 0.15 -15.81
CA LYS A 427 -8.14 -0.97 -16.72
C LYS A 427 -6.98 -1.32 -17.68
N LEU A 428 -6.28 -0.31 -18.20
CA LEU A 428 -5.10 -0.52 -19.05
C LEU A 428 -3.94 -1.17 -18.26
N ILE A 429 -3.70 -0.72 -17.03
CA ILE A 429 -2.68 -1.31 -16.14
C ILE A 429 -3.00 -2.79 -15.87
N HIS A 430 -4.23 -3.11 -15.47
CA HIS A 430 -4.65 -4.49 -15.22
C HIS A 430 -4.43 -5.38 -16.47
N HIS A 431 -4.82 -4.89 -17.64
CA HIS A 431 -4.64 -5.61 -18.91
C HIS A 431 -3.16 -5.85 -19.24
N ASN A 432 -2.30 -4.85 -19.03
CA ASN A 432 -0.88 -4.99 -19.27
C ASN A 432 -0.21 -5.93 -18.24
N ALA A 433 -0.68 -5.93 -16.99
CA ALA A 433 -0.19 -6.82 -15.95
C ALA A 433 -0.49 -8.30 -16.25
N VAL A 434 -1.72 -8.61 -16.71
CA VAL A 434 -2.09 -9.97 -17.17
C VAL A 434 -1.18 -10.43 -18.30
N LYS A 435 -0.98 -9.59 -19.33
CA LYS A 435 -0.09 -9.92 -20.45
C LYS A 435 1.37 -10.09 -20.05
N TYR A 436 1.82 -9.31 -19.07
CA TYR A 436 3.15 -9.43 -18.52
C TYR A 436 3.32 -10.74 -17.74
N ALA A 437 2.33 -11.11 -16.91
CA ALA A 437 2.32 -12.39 -16.21
C ALA A 437 2.34 -13.59 -17.16
N GLU A 438 1.50 -13.57 -18.21
CA GLU A 438 1.50 -14.59 -19.26
C GLU A 438 2.89 -14.74 -19.90
N SER A 439 3.50 -13.61 -20.28
CA SER A 439 4.84 -13.60 -20.88
C SER A 439 5.92 -14.13 -19.93
N LEU A 440 5.85 -13.85 -18.63
CA LEU A 440 6.77 -14.42 -17.64
C LEU A 440 6.61 -15.94 -17.55
N CYS A 441 5.37 -16.42 -17.42
CA CYS A 441 5.07 -17.85 -17.35
C CYS A 441 5.54 -18.59 -18.62
N GLU A 442 5.36 -18.02 -19.81
CA GLU A 442 5.87 -18.60 -21.06
C GLU A 442 7.40 -18.75 -21.09
N LYS A 443 8.15 -17.80 -20.50
CA LYS A 443 9.61 -17.92 -20.40
C LYS A 443 10.02 -18.96 -19.35
N ILE A 444 9.30 -19.03 -18.24
CA ILE A 444 9.56 -20.01 -17.17
C ILE A 444 9.23 -21.43 -17.61
N GLU A 445 8.24 -21.61 -18.50
CA GLU A 445 7.87 -22.91 -19.09
C GLU A 445 9.03 -23.60 -19.84
N THR A 446 10.07 -22.84 -20.21
CA THR A 446 11.28 -23.39 -20.85
C THR A 446 12.28 -24.03 -19.88
N LEU A 447 12.05 -23.92 -18.56
CA LEU A 447 12.94 -24.44 -17.52
C LEU A 447 12.62 -25.88 -17.13
N ASN A 448 13.51 -26.48 -16.34
CA ASN A 448 13.27 -27.82 -15.77
C ASN A 448 12.21 -27.76 -14.67
N ASP A 449 11.44 -28.84 -14.47
CA ASP A 449 10.36 -28.90 -13.47
C ASP A 449 10.79 -28.48 -12.05
N LYS A 450 12.00 -28.84 -11.63
CA LYS A 450 12.55 -28.45 -10.31
C LYS A 450 12.83 -26.95 -10.20
N GLU A 451 13.30 -26.33 -11.28
CA GLU A 451 13.57 -24.90 -11.34
C GLU A 451 12.25 -24.12 -11.36
N VAL A 452 11.27 -24.61 -12.14
CA VAL A 452 9.91 -24.07 -12.16
C VAL A 452 9.29 -24.10 -10.76
N ASP A 453 9.36 -25.23 -10.06
CA ASP A 453 8.85 -25.36 -8.70
C ASP A 453 9.51 -24.36 -7.75
N SER A 454 10.84 -24.23 -7.78
CA SER A 454 11.55 -23.26 -6.93
C SER A 454 11.16 -21.80 -7.19
N ILE A 455 10.92 -21.44 -8.46
CA ILE A 455 10.65 -20.05 -8.85
C ILE A 455 9.18 -19.69 -8.65
N VAL A 456 8.25 -20.62 -8.88
CA VAL A 456 6.80 -20.34 -9.02
C VAL A 456 6.01 -20.74 -7.77
N SER A 457 6.43 -21.73 -6.99
CA SER A 457 5.65 -22.23 -5.84
C SER A 457 5.41 -21.15 -4.79
N ARG A 458 6.43 -20.37 -4.42
CA ARG A 458 6.26 -19.28 -3.45
C ARG A 458 5.39 -18.14 -3.99
N PRO A 459 5.62 -17.61 -5.21
CA PRO A 459 4.72 -16.61 -5.81
C PRO A 459 3.26 -17.05 -5.94
N LEU A 460 3.01 -18.33 -6.21
CA LEU A 460 1.65 -18.87 -6.29
C LEU A 460 0.93 -18.77 -4.94
N LEU A 461 1.60 -19.17 -3.86
CA LEU A 461 1.06 -19.07 -2.50
C LEU A 461 0.88 -17.61 -2.06
N ASP A 462 1.85 -16.73 -2.39
CA ASP A 462 1.73 -15.30 -2.12
C ASP A 462 0.56 -14.68 -2.93
N ALA A 463 0.36 -15.08 -4.20
CA ALA A 463 -0.77 -14.62 -5.02
C ALA A 463 -2.12 -15.05 -4.43
N ALA A 464 -2.19 -16.26 -3.87
CA ALA A 464 -3.35 -16.75 -3.14
C ALA A 464 -3.61 -15.98 -1.85
N CYS A 465 -2.55 -15.58 -1.12
CA CYS A 465 -2.62 -14.77 0.09
C CYS A 465 -3.21 -13.37 -0.16
N TYR A 466 -2.89 -12.76 -1.32
CA TYR A 466 -3.38 -11.44 -1.73
C TYR A 466 -4.63 -11.50 -2.64
N ASP A 467 -5.32 -12.64 -2.75
CA ASP A 467 -6.51 -12.86 -3.61
C ASP A 467 -6.32 -12.43 -5.08
N THR A 468 -5.11 -12.61 -5.61
CA THR A 468 -4.77 -12.30 -7.00
C THR A 468 -5.21 -13.44 -7.93
N TYR A 469 -6.52 -13.57 -8.10
CA TYR A 469 -7.15 -14.65 -8.86
C TYR A 469 -6.60 -14.82 -10.29
N GLU A 470 -6.38 -13.73 -11.03
CA GLU A 470 -5.91 -13.78 -12.41
C GLU A 470 -4.51 -14.42 -12.50
N LEU A 471 -3.62 -14.11 -11.55
CA LEU A 471 -2.28 -14.69 -11.54
C LEU A 471 -2.31 -16.17 -11.16
N VAL A 472 -3.13 -16.54 -10.16
CA VAL A 472 -3.33 -17.94 -9.78
C VAL A 472 -3.90 -18.75 -10.95
N GLU A 473 -4.87 -18.20 -11.67
CA GLU A 473 -5.47 -18.84 -12.86
C GLU A 473 -4.42 -19.06 -13.96
N ILE A 474 -3.62 -18.04 -14.28
CA ILE A 474 -2.54 -18.15 -15.28
C ILE A 474 -1.54 -19.25 -14.88
N ILE A 475 -1.11 -19.26 -13.61
CA ILE A 475 -0.15 -20.25 -13.10
C ILE A 475 -0.74 -21.66 -13.15
N PHE A 476 -1.98 -21.87 -12.70
CA PHE A 476 -2.63 -23.19 -12.74
C PHE A 476 -2.81 -23.73 -14.16
N ARG A 477 -3.10 -22.85 -15.14
CA ARG A 477 -3.23 -23.26 -16.54
C ARG A 477 -1.89 -23.69 -17.15
N LYS A 478 -0.79 -23.05 -16.75
CA LYS A 478 0.55 -23.31 -17.28
C LYS A 478 1.29 -24.42 -16.52
N PHE A 479 1.10 -24.49 -15.21
CA PHE A 479 1.82 -25.40 -14.30
C PHE A 479 0.84 -26.13 -13.35
N PRO A 480 0.02 -27.08 -13.85
CA PRO A 480 -0.98 -27.77 -13.02
C PRO A 480 -0.40 -28.55 -11.84
N SER A 481 0.84 -29.03 -11.94
CA SER A 481 1.52 -29.78 -10.86
C SER A 481 1.76 -28.95 -9.60
N LEU A 482 1.92 -27.64 -9.75
CA LEU A 482 2.18 -26.72 -8.63
C LEU A 482 0.94 -26.47 -7.76
N ALA A 483 -0.24 -26.94 -8.18
CA ALA A 483 -1.45 -26.84 -7.37
C ALA A 483 -1.33 -27.57 -6.02
N TYR A 484 -0.35 -28.48 -5.88
CA TYR A 484 -0.05 -29.25 -4.68
C TYR A 484 1.14 -28.71 -3.88
N CYS A 485 1.59 -27.48 -4.13
CA CYS A 485 2.68 -26.89 -3.35
C CYS A 485 2.23 -26.56 -1.91
N TYR A 486 3.21 -26.58 -1.00
CA TYR A 486 3.03 -26.29 0.43
C TYR A 486 4.00 -25.20 0.86
N ASP A 487 3.58 -24.36 1.80
CA ASP A 487 4.47 -23.43 2.48
C ASP A 487 5.31 -24.12 3.58
N GLN A 488 6.22 -23.38 4.20
CA GLN A 488 7.04 -23.77 5.34
C GLN A 488 6.19 -24.32 6.51
N ASP A 489 4.99 -23.78 6.70
CA ASP A 489 4.02 -24.24 7.71
C ASP A 489 3.19 -25.46 7.25
N SER A 490 3.58 -26.13 6.17
CA SER A 490 2.79 -27.20 5.53
C SER A 490 1.38 -26.75 5.10
N LYS A 491 1.20 -25.44 4.87
CA LYS A 491 -0.07 -24.87 4.38
C LYS A 491 -0.12 -24.97 2.87
N ASN A 492 -1.18 -25.56 2.32
CA ASN A 492 -1.42 -25.54 0.88
C ASN A 492 -2.15 -24.24 0.45
N ILE A 493 -2.38 -24.11 -0.85
CA ILE A 493 -3.07 -22.92 -1.40
C ILE A 493 -4.49 -22.71 -0.84
N LEU A 494 -5.22 -23.79 -0.52
CA LEU A 494 -6.57 -23.70 0.06
C LEU A 494 -6.52 -23.22 1.52
N HIS A 495 -5.56 -23.68 2.31
CA HIS A 495 -5.29 -23.20 3.66
C HIS A 495 -5.05 -21.69 3.67
N ILE A 496 -4.16 -21.21 2.79
CA ILE A 496 -3.82 -19.79 2.67
C ILE A 496 -5.03 -18.97 2.22
N ALA A 497 -5.76 -19.43 1.19
CA ALA A 497 -6.94 -18.73 0.72
C ALA A 497 -8.02 -18.60 1.81
N ILE A 498 -8.17 -19.61 2.66
CA ILE A 498 -9.12 -19.61 3.78
C ILE A 498 -8.69 -18.70 4.92
N GLU A 499 -7.45 -18.81 5.36
CA GLU A 499 -6.89 -17.99 6.45
C GLU A 499 -6.96 -16.49 6.13
N HIS A 500 -6.71 -16.12 4.87
CA HIS A 500 -6.68 -14.72 4.42
C HIS A 500 -8.00 -14.18 3.83
N ARG A 501 -9.09 -14.97 3.83
CA ARG A 501 -10.40 -14.60 3.25
C ARG A 501 -10.28 -14.20 1.77
N CYS A 502 -9.62 -15.03 0.98
CA CYS A 502 -9.42 -14.82 -0.46
C CYS A 502 -10.53 -15.50 -1.24
N GLU A 503 -11.65 -14.80 -1.38
CA GLU A 503 -12.90 -15.33 -1.91
C GLU A 503 -12.79 -15.73 -3.39
N ASN A 504 -12.05 -15.00 -4.21
CA ASN A 504 -11.93 -15.30 -5.63
C ASN A 504 -11.07 -16.56 -5.85
N VAL A 505 -9.94 -16.67 -5.15
CA VAL A 505 -9.06 -17.84 -5.23
C VAL A 505 -9.72 -19.08 -4.61
N PHE A 506 -10.43 -18.94 -3.49
CA PHE A 506 -11.22 -20.02 -2.90
C PHE A 506 -12.27 -20.56 -3.87
N ASN A 507 -13.01 -19.66 -4.53
CA ASN A 507 -14.00 -20.06 -5.53
C ASN A 507 -13.37 -20.77 -6.73
N LEU A 508 -12.19 -20.36 -7.18
CA LEU A 508 -11.44 -21.05 -8.25
C LEU A 508 -11.11 -22.49 -7.84
N ILE A 509 -10.54 -22.68 -6.64
CA ILE A 509 -10.14 -24.01 -6.16
C ILE A 509 -11.36 -24.91 -5.98
N CYS A 510 -12.46 -24.40 -5.43
CA CYS A 510 -13.69 -25.16 -5.24
C CYS A 510 -14.41 -25.54 -6.54
N GLN A 511 -14.12 -24.89 -7.67
CA GLN A 511 -14.61 -25.34 -8.97
C GLN A 511 -13.82 -26.56 -9.49
N MET A 512 -12.58 -26.75 -9.03
CA MET A 512 -11.71 -27.85 -9.41
C MET A 512 -11.90 -29.05 -8.47
N SER A 513 -12.95 -29.84 -8.67
CA SER A 513 -13.42 -30.87 -7.71
C SER A 513 -12.35 -31.88 -7.25
N GLN A 514 -11.50 -32.36 -8.16
CA GLN A 514 -10.45 -33.32 -7.81
C GLN A 514 -9.34 -32.69 -6.94
N LEU A 515 -8.88 -31.50 -7.31
CA LEU A 515 -7.89 -30.74 -6.56
C LEU A 515 -8.44 -30.37 -5.17
N GLN A 516 -9.68 -29.89 -5.13
CA GLN A 516 -10.37 -29.53 -3.89
C GLN A 516 -10.38 -30.69 -2.89
N HIS A 517 -10.77 -31.90 -3.31
CA HIS A 517 -10.84 -33.05 -2.42
C HIS A 517 -9.49 -33.39 -1.80
N GLN A 518 -8.40 -33.30 -2.56
CA GLN A 518 -7.06 -33.61 -2.08
C GLN A 518 -6.51 -32.52 -1.14
N LEU A 519 -6.69 -31.24 -1.47
CA LEU A 519 -6.22 -30.13 -0.65
C LEU A 519 -6.97 -30.03 0.70
N MET A 520 -8.27 -30.33 0.68
CA MET A 520 -9.13 -30.22 1.86
C MET A 520 -8.79 -31.20 2.99
N VAL A 521 -8.25 -32.37 2.66
CA VAL A 521 -7.93 -33.43 3.63
C VAL A 521 -6.62 -33.14 4.38
N SER A 522 -5.75 -32.29 3.83
CA SER A 522 -4.47 -31.96 4.45
C SER A 522 -4.63 -31.13 5.73
N VAL A 523 -3.59 -31.14 6.56
CA VAL A 523 -3.48 -30.36 7.80
C VAL A 523 -2.22 -29.51 7.78
N ASP A 524 -2.24 -28.37 8.44
CA ASP A 524 -1.03 -27.55 8.62
C ASP A 524 -0.07 -28.14 9.67
N SER A 525 1.09 -27.50 9.88
CA SER A 525 2.11 -27.88 10.86
C SER A 525 1.58 -27.95 12.30
N SER A 526 0.49 -27.26 12.61
CA SER A 526 -0.17 -27.25 13.91
C SER A 526 -1.34 -28.24 14.00
N GLY A 527 -1.54 -29.07 12.97
CA GLY A 527 -2.66 -30.00 12.89
C GLY A 527 -4.01 -29.33 12.61
N ASN A 528 -4.05 -28.07 12.19
CA ASN A 528 -5.29 -27.39 11.83
C ASN A 528 -5.78 -27.89 10.47
N THR A 529 -7.05 -28.30 10.44
CA THR A 529 -7.78 -28.51 9.18
C THR A 529 -8.21 -27.17 8.57
N VAL A 530 -8.63 -27.18 7.30
CA VAL A 530 -9.25 -26.02 6.63
C VAL A 530 -10.34 -25.34 7.47
N LEU A 531 -11.10 -26.09 8.27
CA LEU A 531 -12.19 -25.54 9.09
C LEU A 531 -11.67 -24.79 10.32
N HIS A 532 -10.55 -25.23 10.92
CA HIS A 532 -9.88 -24.48 11.98
C HIS A 532 -9.34 -23.15 11.46
N LEU A 533 -8.75 -23.13 10.25
CA LEU A 533 -8.25 -21.91 9.63
C LEU A 533 -9.38 -20.94 9.28
N ALA A 534 -10.56 -21.44 8.88
CA ALA A 534 -11.75 -20.61 8.74
C ALA A 534 -12.24 -20.05 10.09
N GLY A 535 -11.95 -20.75 11.18
CA GLY A 535 -12.22 -20.33 12.56
C GLY A 535 -11.31 -19.21 13.07
N LYS A 536 -10.09 -19.08 12.55
CA LYS A 536 -9.13 -18.04 12.98
C LYS A 536 -9.51 -16.67 12.44
N MET A 537 -9.30 -15.62 13.22
CA MET A 537 -9.59 -14.25 12.80
C MET A 537 -8.59 -13.76 11.73
N ALA A 538 -9.10 -13.23 10.62
CA ALA A 538 -8.25 -12.78 9.52
C ALA A 538 -7.55 -11.45 9.86
N ARG A 539 -6.21 -11.42 9.83
CA ARG A 539 -5.43 -10.23 10.24
C ARG A 539 -5.47 -9.06 9.24
N ASN A 540 -5.62 -9.33 7.94
CA ASN A 540 -5.34 -8.35 6.88
C ASN A 540 -6.59 -7.71 6.22
N LYS A 541 -7.81 -8.23 6.42
CA LYS A 541 -9.05 -7.75 5.75
C LYS A 541 -10.12 -7.19 6.70
N LEU A 542 -9.74 -6.79 7.91
CA LEU A 542 -10.64 -6.39 9.00
C LEU A 542 -11.52 -5.15 8.71
N ASN A 543 -11.26 -4.39 7.65
CA ASN A 543 -11.88 -3.08 7.41
C ASN A 543 -12.86 -3.02 6.22
N LEU A 544 -13.23 -4.17 5.63
CA LEU A 544 -14.03 -4.16 4.39
C LEU A 544 -15.52 -3.87 4.60
N VAL A 545 -16.03 -3.99 5.83
CA VAL A 545 -17.47 -4.06 6.12
C VAL A 545 -17.91 -2.97 7.10
N SER A 546 -19.08 -2.37 6.85
CA SER A 546 -19.65 -1.21 7.56
C SER A 546 -20.14 -1.50 8.99
N GLY A 547 -19.27 -2.01 9.86
CA GLY A 547 -19.51 -2.14 11.31
C GLY A 547 -19.23 -3.55 11.87
N PRO A 548 -18.92 -3.68 13.17
CA PRO A 548 -18.52 -4.95 13.79
C PRO A 548 -19.57 -6.08 13.65
N ALA A 549 -20.87 -5.75 13.70
CA ALA A 549 -21.92 -6.76 13.55
C ALA A 549 -22.00 -7.35 12.14
N LEU A 550 -21.77 -6.54 11.11
CA LEU A 550 -21.73 -7.00 9.72
C LEU A 550 -20.45 -7.80 9.45
N GLN A 551 -19.34 -7.43 10.09
CA GLN A 551 -18.11 -8.23 10.03
C GLN A 551 -18.33 -9.59 10.70
N MET A 552 -18.97 -9.64 11.87
CA MET A 552 -19.33 -10.91 12.53
C MET A 552 -20.23 -11.78 11.63
N GLN A 553 -21.21 -11.17 10.96
CA GLN A 553 -22.06 -11.85 9.98
C GLN A 553 -21.21 -12.45 8.85
N ARG A 554 -20.24 -11.70 8.31
CA ARG A 554 -19.38 -12.14 7.20
C ARG A 554 -18.47 -13.30 7.61
N GLU A 555 -17.85 -13.23 8.78
CA GLU A 555 -17.00 -14.32 9.30
C GLU A 555 -17.79 -15.60 9.51
N LEU A 556 -19.02 -15.49 10.03
CA LEU A 556 -19.87 -16.65 10.25
C LEU A 556 -20.40 -17.24 8.92
N GLN A 557 -20.69 -16.40 7.92
CA GLN A 557 -20.98 -16.86 6.56
C GLN A 557 -19.78 -17.60 5.97
N TRP A 558 -18.57 -17.05 6.09
CA TRP A 558 -17.34 -17.67 5.62
C TRP A 558 -17.14 -19.05 6.25
N PHE A 559 -17.23 -19.14 7.58
CA PHE A 559 -17.11 -20.39 8.30
C PHE A 559 -18.15 -21.43 7.84
N LYS A 560 -19.42 -21.02 7.65
CA LYS A 560 -20.48 -21.93 7.15
C LYS A 560 -20.24 -22.37 5.71
N GLU A 561 -19.72 -21.50 4.84
CA GLU A 561 -19.39 -21.87 3.46
C GLU A 561 -18.23 -22.86 3.40
N VAL A 562 -17.16 -22.65 4.19
CA VAL A 562 -16.07 -23.62 4.31
C VAL A 562 -16.58 -24.93 4.93
N LYS A 563 -17.46 -24.88 5.93
CA LYS A 563 -18.04 -26.08 6.54
C LYS A 563 -18.83 -26.94 5.55
N LYS A 564 -19.49 -26.35 4.55
CA LYS A 564 -20.27 -27.09 3.53
C LYS A 564 -19.40 -27.95 2.62
N ILE A 565 -18.17 -27.52 2.34
CA ILE A 565 -17.26 -28.30 1.50
C ILE A 565 -16.57 -29.42 2.28
N VAL A 566 -16.38 -29.24 3.59
CA VAL A 566 -15.68 -30.18 4.48
C VAL A 566 -16.57 -31.38 4.84
N PRO A 567 -16.10 -32.63 4.66
CA PRO A 567 -16.85 -33.82 5.06
C PRO A 567 -17.16 -33.82 6.57
N PRO A 568 -18.34 -34.32 6.99
CA PRO A 568 -18.78 -34.26 8.38
C PRO A 568 -17.81 -34.84 9.41
N LEU A 569 -17.01 -35.85 9.01
CA LEU A 569 -15.99 -36.48 9.86
C LEU A 569 -14.96 -35.46 10.41
N TYR A 570 -14.70 -34.38 9.68
CA TYR A 570 -13.71 -33.37 10.04
C TYR A 570 -14.31 -32.16 10.77
N TRP A 571 -15.62 -32.14 11.04
CA TRP A 571 -16.24 -31.03 11.78
C TRP A 571 -15.82 -30.98 13.25
N GLU A 572 -15.47 -32.13 13.81
CA GLU A 572 -15.07 -32.31 15.21
C GLU A 572 -13.62 -32.80 15.34
N SER A 573 -12.85 -32.78 14.26
CA SER A 573 -11.42 -33.11 14.30
C SER A 573 -10.70 -32.14 15.24
N LEU A 574 -9.80 -32.64 16.08
CA LEU A 574 -9.04 -31.81 16.99
C LEU A 574 -7.71 -31.38 16.35
N ASN A 575 -7.31 -30.12 16.53
CA ASN A 575 -5.98 -29.66 16.16
C ASN A 575 -4.90 -30.11 17.17
N GLY A 576 -3.65 -29.68 16.97
CA GLY A 576 -2.54 -29.98 17.89
C GLY A 576 -2.75 -29.48 19.32
N GLU A 577 -3.57 -28.46 19.52
CA GLU A 577 -3.98 -27.91 20.83
C GLU A 577 -5.20 -28.61 21.43
N LYS A 578 -5.72 -29.65 20.77
CA LYS A 578 -6.93 -30.40 21.15
C LYS A 578 -8.22 -29.58 21.11
N ASN A 579 -8.25 -28.50 20.32
CA ASN A 579 -9.44 -27.68 20.11
C ASN A 579 -10.17 -28.14 18.85
N ALA A 580 -11.50 -28.10 18.89
CA ALA A 580 -12.34 -28.33 17.71
C ALA A 580 -12.50 -27.01 16.91
N PRO A 581 -12.81 -27.06 15.60
CA PRO A 581 -12.89 -25.87 14.75
C PRO A 581 -13.88 -24.82 15.24
N TYR A 582 -15.02 -25.25 15.78
CA TYR A 582 -16.05 -24.35 16.31
C TYR A 582 -15.61 -23.65 17.60
N VAL A 583 -14.82 -24.32 18.44
CA VAL A 583 -14.25 -23.72 19.66
C VAL A 583 -13.26 -22.62 19.26
N VAL A 584 -12.38 -22.90 18.30
CA VAL A 584 -11.45 -21.89 17.76
C VAL A 584 -12.20 -20.68 17.21
N PHE A 585 -13.29 -20.89 16.46
CA PHE A 585 -14.12 -19.78 15.97
C PHE A 585 -14.72 -18.94 17.10
N THR A 586 -15.25 -19.59 18.12
CA THR A 586 -15.88 -18.93 19.28
C THR A 586 -14.87 -18.06 20.03
N ASP A 587 -13.69 -18.61 20.32
CA ASP A 587 -12.65 -17.93 21.10
C ASP A 587 -12.05 -16.74 20.32
N GLU A 588 -11.74 -16.94 19.03
CA GLU A 588 -11.13 -15.91 18.19
C GLU A 588 -12.08 -14.73 17.87
N HIS A 589 -13.40 -14.98 17.86
CA HIS A 589 -14.41 -13.97 17.51
C HIS A 589 -15.18 -13.42 18.73
N GLU A 590 -14.81 -13.79 19.97
CA GLU A 590 -15.50 -13.35 21.19
C GLU A 590 -15.57 -11.82 21.26
N LYS A 591 -14.44 -11.14 21.05
CA LYS A 591 -14.37 -9.68 21.04
C LYS A 591 -15.25 -9.06 19.96
N LEU A 592 -15.22 -9.62 18.75
CA LEU A 592 -16.00 -9.12 17.62
C LEU A 592 -17.50 -9.26 17.87
N LYS A 593 -17.92 -10.35 18.51
CA LYS A 593 -19.30 -10.58 18.94
C LYS A 593 -19.75 -9.52 19.95
N VAL A 594 -18.94 -9.23 20.96
CA VAL A 594 -19.24 -8.18 21.96
C VAL A 594 -19.34 -6.81 21.29
N ASP A 595 -18.39 -6.46 20.41
CA ASP A 595 -18.42 -5.20 19.66
C ASP A 595 -19.63 -5.13 18.70
N GLY A 596 -20.00 -6.25 18.08
CA GLY A 596 -21.18 -6.38 17.22
C GLY A 596 -22.49 -6.23 17.97
N GLU A 597 -22.59 -6.84 19.16
CA GLU A 597 -23.73 -6.67 20.07
C GLU A 597 -23.90 -5.21 20.47
N LYS A 598 -22.81 -4.57 20.92
CA LYS A 598 -22.81 -3.15 21.29
C LYS A 598 -23.24 -2.26 20.13
N TRP A 599 -22.64 -2.46 18.95
CA TRP A 599 -22.97 -1.69 17.75
C TRP A 599 -24.46 -1.81 17.39
N MET A 600 -25.02 -3.02 17.45
CA MET A 600 -26.42 -3.26 17.13
C MET A 600 -27.35 -2.61 18.17
N LYS A 601 -27.03 -2.70 19.47
CA LYS A 601 -27.78 -2.06 20.55
C LYS A 601 -27.77 -0.55 20.44
N ASP A 602 -26.61 0.06 20.21
CA ASP A 602 -26.46 1.52 20.07
C ASP A 602 -27.23 2.04 18.84
N THR A 603 -27.13 1.33 17.72
CA THR A 603 -27.87 1.64 16.48
C THR A 603 -29.38 1.51 16.70
N SER A 604 -29.82 0.40 17.31
CA SER A 604 -31.23 0.14 17.58
C SER A 604 -31.83 1.14 18.56
N SER A 605 -31.10 1.49 19.63
CA SER A 605 -31.51 2.49 20.62
C SER A 605 -31.72 3.88 19.99
N SER A 606 -30.77 4.32 19.17
CA SER A 606 -30.86 5.59 18.44
C SER A 606 -32.07 5.63 17.51
N CYS A 607 -32.34 4.54 16.80
CA CYS A 607 -33.49 4.45 15.91
C CYS A 607 -34.82 4.31 16.66
N THR A 608 -34.83 3.65 17.83
CA THR A 608 -35.99 3.56 18.72
C THR A 608 -36.43 4.94 19.18
N ILE A 609 -35.49 5.80 19.59
CA ILE A 609 -35.78 7.19 19.98
C ILE A 609 -36.40 7.95 18.81
N ALA A 610 -35.82 7.85 17.60
CA ALA A 610 -36.38 8.50 16.42
C ALA A 610 -37.79 7.99 16.07
N ALA A 611 -38.03 6.68 16.12
CA ALA A 611 -39.33 6.08 15.88
C ALA A 611 -40.38 6.51 16.92
N ALA A 612 -40.00 6.60 18.19
CA ALA A 612 -40.86 7.10 19.26
C ALA A 612 -41.26 8.57 19.02
N LEU A 613 -40.29 9.43 18.71
CA LEU A 613 -40.55 10.85 18.43
C LEU A 613 -41.51 11.04 17.25
N ILE A 614 -41.31 10.31 16.15
CA ILE A 614 -42.20 10.38 14.98
C ILE A 614 -43.60 9.88 15.33
N ALA A 615 -43.72 8.78 16.09
CA ALA A 615 -45.02 8.28 16.54
C ALA A 615 -45.76 9.31 17.42
N THR A 616 -45.06 9.97 18.34
CA THR A 616 -45.64 11.02 19.19
C THR A 616 -46.11 12.22 18.37
N ILE A 617 -45.29 12.68 17.40
CA ILE A 617 -45.64 13.80 16.52
C ILE A 617 -46.87 13.45 15.65
N ALA A 618 -46.89 12.27 15.04
CA ALA A 618 -48.00 11.82 14.21
C ALA A 618 -49.29 11.63 15.02
N PHE A 619 -49.19 11.08 16.24
CA PHE A 619 -50.33 10.92 17.14
C PHE A 619 -50.89 12.28 17.59
N ALA A 620 -50.03 13.22 17.96
CA ALA A 620 -50.45 14.58 18.31
C ALA A 620 -51.18 15.23 17.12
N ALA A 621 -50.61 15.16 15.91
CA ALA A 621 -51.23 15.70 14.69
C ALA A 621 -52.57 15.05 14.34
N ALA A 622 -52.78 13.77 14.70
CA ALA A 622 -54.07 13.10 14.50
C ALA A 622 -55.18 13.67 15.38
N ILE A 623 -54.84 14.13 16.60
CA ILE A 623 -55.80 14.72 17.54
C ILE A 623 -55.96 16.22 17.28
N THR A 624 -54.88 16.92 16.93
CA THR A 624 -54.86 18.35 16.61
C THR A 624 -54.97 18.57 15.11
N VAL A 625 -56.06 18.08 14.50
CA VAL A 625 -56.24 18.12 13.05
C VAL A 625 -56.11 19.55 12.48
N PRO A 626 -55.52 19.72 11.28
CA PRO A 626 -55.35 21.02 10.65
C PRO A 626 -56.70 21.73 10.48
N GLY A 627 -56.80 22.99 10.91
CA GLY A 627 -58.03 23.78 10.87
C GLY A 627 -58.99 23.54 12.04
N GLY A 628 -58.78 22.52 12.87
CA GLY A 628 -59.64 22.19 14.00
C GLY A 628 -60.94 21.47 13.59
N ASN A 629 -61.82 21.31 14.57
CA ASN A 629 -63.11 20.64 14.41
C ASN A 629 -64.27 21.65 14.45
N GLU A 630 -65.33 21.35 13.70
CA GLU A 630 -66.57 22.09 13.76
C GLU A 630 -67.27 21.86 15.11
N GLN A 631 -67.69 22.94 15.79
CA GLN A 631 -68.21 22.88 17.17
C GLN A 631 -69.53 22.11 17.30
N GLN A 632 -70.31 21.97 16.23
CA GLN A 632 -71.62 21.29 16.26
C GLN A 632 -71.56 19.83 15.79
N SER A 633 -70.74 19.52 14.79
CA SER A 633 -70.65 18.18 14.19
C SER A 633 -69.47 17.36 14.72
N GLY A 634 -68.45 18.01 15.28
CA GLY A 634 -67.17 17.40 15.67
C GLY A 634 -66.29 16.99 14.48
N LEU A 635 -66.72 17.25 13.24
CA LEU A 635 -65.98 16.88 12.04
C LEU A 635 -64.85 17.89 11.74
N PRO A 636 -63.74 17.45 11.13
CA PRO A 636 -62.67 18.35 10.70
C PRO A 636 -63.18 19.36 9.66
N ILE A 637 -62.84 20.64 9.83
CA ILE A 637 -63.31 21.73 8.95
C ILE A 637 -62.88 21.52 7.49
N PHE A 638 -61.72 20.91 7.26
CA PHE A 638 -61.21 20.62 5.91
C PHE A 638 -61.57 19.24 5.38
N SER A 639 -62.53 18.52 5.99
CA SER A 639 -62.90 17.13 5.62
C SER A 639 -63.22 16.93 4.14
N GLY A 640 -63.79 17.93 3.46
CA GLY A 640 -64.08 17.89 2.03
C GLY A 640 -62.90 18.16 1.08
N ASN A 641 -61.71 18.51 1.60
CA ASN A 641 -60.54 18.83 0.79
C ASN A 641 -59.67 17.59 0.55
N ILE A 642 -59.28 17.34 -0.70
CA ILE A 642 -58.37 16.25 -1.09
C ILE A 642 -57.07 16.27 -0.28
N ALA A 643 -56.53 17.45 0.02
CA ALA A 643 -55.31 17.58 0.81
C ALA A 643 -55.49 17.10 2.27
N PHE A 644 -56.70 17.19 2.83
CA PHE A 644 -57.01 16.66 4.15
C PHE A 644 -57.04 15.13 4.15
N ILE A 645 -57.58 14.52 3.09
CA ILE A 645 -57.55 13.06 2.92
C ILE A 645 -56.10 12.56 2.81
N ILE A 646 -55.26 13.24 2.01
CA ILE A 646 -53.82 12.93 1.88
C ILE A 646 -53.12 13.05 3.25
N PHE A 647 -53.39 14.12 4.00
CA PHE A 647 -52.89 14.30 5.35
C PHE A 647 -53.29 13.13 6.26
N ALA A 648 -54.58 12.81 6.35
CA ALA A 648 -55.08 11.78 7.26
C ALA A 648 -54.48 10.40 6.98
N ILE A 649 -54.43 10.00 5.70
CA ILE A 649 -53.83 8.72 5.28
C ILE A 649 -52.33 8.69 5.57
N SER A 650 -51.60 9.74 5.20
CA SER A 650 -50.14 9.80 5.39
C SER A 650 -49.76 9.88 6.87
N ASN A 651 -50.55 10.59 7.68
CA ASN A 651 -50.36 10.68 9.11
C ASN A 651 -50.60 9.33 9.81
N ALA A 652 -51.66 8.62 9.43
CA ALA A 652 -51.92 7.26 9.92
C ALA A 652 -50.80 6.28 9.49
N ALA A 653 -50.37 6.35 8.22
CA ALA A 653 -49.27 5.54 7.72
C ALA A 653 -47.97 5.81 8.50
N SER A 654 -47.64 7.08 8.75
CA SER A 654 -46.49 7.46 9.58
C SER A 654 -46.59 6.88 10.99
N LEU A 655 -47.73 7.05 11.67
CA LEU A 655 -47.93 6.53 13.01
C LEU A 655 -47.73 5.01 13.09
N PHE A 656 -48.44 4.23 12.26
CA PHE A 656 -48.37 2.77 12.31
C PHE A 656 -47.01 2.22 11.91
N THR A 657 -46.37 2.80 10.89
CA THR A 657 -45.03 2.36 10.45
C THR A 657 -43.96 2.74 11.49
N SER A 658 -44.11 3.88 12.16
CA SER A 658 -43.23 4.26 13.28
C SER A 658 -43.40 3.35 14.50
N SER A 659 -44.64 3.03 14.88
CA SER A 659 -44.91 2.08 15.97
C SER A 659 -44.39 0.68 15.65
N THR A 660 -44.50 0.25 14.40
CA THR A 660 -43.93 -1.04 13.95
C THR A 660 -42.40 -1.00 14.05
N SER A 661 -41.77 0.08 13.58
CA SER A 661 -40.32 0.28 13.68
C SER A 661 -39.83 0.25 15.13
N LEU A 662 -40.55 0.91 16.04
CA LEU A 662 -40.29 0.90 17.48
C LEU A 662 -40.28 -0.52 18.06
N LEU A 663 -41.31 -1.33 17.77
CA LEU A 663 -41.41 -2.71 18.25
C LEU A 663 -40.29 -3.59 17.69
N VAL A 664 -39.94 -3.40 16.41
CA VAL A 664 -38.86 -4.16 15.77
C VAL A 664 -37.50 -3.79 16.39
N PHE A 665 -37.20 -2.51 16.62
CA PHE A 665 -35.96 -2.11 17.29
C PHE A 665 -35.91 -2.56 18.76
N LEU A 666 -37.04 -2.53 19.47
CA LEU A 666 -37.12 -3.12 20.81
C LEU A 666 -36.82 -4.62 20.78
N SER A 667 -37.31 -5.35 19.77
CA SER A 667 -37.01 -6.77 19.60
C SER A 667 -35.51 -7.04 19.41
N VAL A 668 -34.79 -6.14 18.73
CA VAL A 668 -33.33 -6.18 18.58
C VAL A 668 -32.63 -5.91 19.92
N LEU A 669 -33.16 -5.03 20.77
CA LEU A 669 -32.56 -4.78 22.09
C LEU A 669 -32.73 -5.98 23.04
N THR A 670 -33.81 -6.74 22.90
CA THR A 670 -34.15 -7.90 23.76
C THR A 670 -33.62 -9.24 23.24
N SER A 671 -32.94 -9.29 22.09
CA SER A 671 -32.45 -10.54 21.51
C SER A 671 -31.29 -11.14 22.32
N ARG A 672 -31.05 -12.45 22.14
CA ARG A 672 -30.03 -13.20 22.89
C ARG A 672 -28.59 -12.95 22.44
N TYR A 673 -28.39 -12.39 21.24
CA TYR A 673 -27.06 -12.16 20.64
C TYR A 673 -26.17 -13.41 20.62
N ALA A 674 -26.76 -14.58 20.37
CA ALA A 674 -25.98 -15.76 20.04
C ALA A 674 -25.27 -15.56 18.70
N GLU A 675 -24.13 -16.22 18.47
CA GLU A 675 -23.35 -16.05 17.23
C GLU A 675 -24.21 -16.31 15.98
N GLU A 676 -25.02 -17.38 16.01
CA GLU A 676 -25.93 -17.70 14.92
C GLU A 676 -26.99 -16.63 14.63
N ASP A 677 -27.38 -15.83 15.64
CA ASP A 677 -28.37 -14.77 15.48
C ASP A 677 -27.84 -13.65 14.55
N PHE A 678 -26.51 -13.48 14.45
CA PHE A 678 -25.87 -12.50 13.56
C PHE A 678 -26.00 -12.84 12.07
N LEU A 679 -26.37 -14.08 11.69
CA LEU A 679 -26.52 -14.44 10.28
C LEU A 679 -27.76 -13.86 9.63
N HIS A 680 -28.92 -14.08 10.26
CA HIS A 680 -30.21 -13.80 9.65
C HIS A 680 -31.18 -13.13 10.62
N THR A 681 -31.24 -13.56 11.88
CA THR A 681 -32.23 -13.06 12.84
C THR A 681 -32.04 -11.57 13.12
N LEU A 682 -30.84 -11.15 13.54
CA LEU A 682 -30.56 -9.75 13.89
C LEU A 682 -30.55 -8.83 12.65
N PRO A 683 -29.84 -9.17 11.54
CA PRO A 683 -29.82 -8.31 10.37
C PRO A 683 -31.21 -8.13 9.74
N ARG A 684 -32.05 -9.18 9.70
CA ARG A 684 -33.42 -9.09 9.17
C ARG A 684 -34.28 -8.13 10.00
N SER A 685 -34.22 -8.22 11.32
CA SER A 685 -34.93 -7.30 12.20
C SER A 685 -34.43 -5.87 12.02
N LEU A 686 -33.11 -5.65 11.93
CA LEU A 686 -32.54 -4.33 11.69
C LEU A 686 -32.97 -3.74 10.33
N ILE A 687 -32.95 -4.54 9.25
CA ILE A 687 -33.41 -4.15 7.91
C ILE A 687 -34.89 -3.74 7.95
N LEU A 688 -35.74 -4.58 8.58
CA LEU A 688 -37.17 -4.29 8.70
C LEU A 688 -37.43 -3.00 9.50
N GLY A 689 -36.68 -2.79 10.59
CA GLY A 689 -36.76 -1.59 11.41
C GLY A 689 -36.39 -0.33 10.62
N LEU A 690 -35.29 -0.36 9.86
CA LEU A 690 -34.84 0.76 9.03
C LEU A 690 -35.80 1.05 7.86
N LEU A 691 -36.35 0.02 7.21
CA LEU A 691 -37.33 0.19 6.12
C LEU A 691 -38.63 0.83 6.61
N THR A 692 -39.16 0.35 7.74
CA THR A 692 -40.38 0.92 8.35
C THR A 692 -40.14 2.33 8.88
N LEU A 693 -38.96 2.62 9.42
CA LEU A 693 -38.56 3.97 9.82
C LEU A 693 -38.50 4.93 8.63
N PHE A 694 -37.91 4.50 7.52
CA PHE A 694 -37.85 5.30 6.28
C PHE A 694 -39.25 5.61 5.74
N LEU A 695 -40.13 4.61 5.72
CA LEU A 695 -41.52 4.78 5.32
C LEU A 695 -42.27 5.74 6.25
N SER A 696 -41.95 5.72 7.54
CA SER A 696 -42.51 6.65 8.53
C SER A 696 -42.08 8.10 8.29
N ILE A 697 -40.78 8.33 8.07
CA ILE A 697 -40.22 9.68 7.81
C ILE A 697 -40.82 10.27 6.53
N THR A 698 -40.86 9.48 5.46
CA THR A 698 -41.43 9.92 4.17
C THR A 698 -42.92 10.25 4.30
N SER A 699 -43.70 9.40 4.97
CA SER A 699 -45.12 9.64 5.23
C SER A 699 -45.35 10.88 6.12
N MET A 700 -44.50 11.11 7.12
CA MET A 700 -44.54 12.30 7.97
C MET A 700 -44.27 13.58 7.17
N MET A 701 -43.29 13.58 6.26
CA MET A 701 -43.01 14.74 5.40
C MET A 701 -44.15 15.05 4.43
N ILE A 702 -44.83 14.01 3.92
CA ILE A 702 -46.04 14.18 3.09
C ILE A 702 -47.18 14.78 3.92
N SER A 703 -47.42 14.26 5.13
CA SER A 703 -48.42 14.78 6.08
C SER A 703 -48.18 16.26 6.42
N PHE A 704 -46.92 16.62 6.70
CA PHE A 704 -46.53 18.01 6.96
C PHE A 704 -46.77 18.91 5.74
N SER A 705 -46.38 18.47 4.55
CA SER A 705 -46.59 19.22 3.31
C SER A 705 -48.07 19.45 3.01
N ALA A 706 -48.92 18.43 3.23
CA ALA A 706 -50.36 18.53 3.09
C ALA A 706 -50.96 19.52 4.10
N THR A 707 -50.49 19.50 5.35
CA THR A 707 -50.92 20.43 6.40
C THR A 707 -50.59 21.88 6.04
N VAL A 708 -49.37 22.16 5.57
CA VAL A 708 -48.97 23.52 5.15
C VAL A 708 -49.81 24.01 3.97
N TYR A 709 -50.13 23.12 3.02
CA TYR A 709 -51.04 23.44 1.92
C TYR A 709 -52.47 23.75 2.39
N LEU A 710 -53.00 23.00 3.37
CA LEU A 710 -54.32 23.27 3.94
C LEU A 710 -54.38 24.63 4.65
N VAL A 711 -53.35 25.00 5.40
CA VAL A 711 -53.32 26.24 6.18
C VAL A 711 -53.03 27.48 5.31
N PHE A 712 -52.08 27.39 4.38
CA PHE A 712 -51.58 28.56 3.62
C PHE A 712 -51.82 28.47 2.11
N GLY A 713 -51.90 27.26 1.55
CA GLY A 713 -51.86 26.99 0.11
C GLY A 713 -53.14 27.33 -0.65
N GLN A 714 -54.32 27.27 0.00
CA GLN A 714 -55.60 27.57 -0.66
C GLN A 714 -55.69 28.98 -1.26
N LYS A 715 -54.96 29.96 -0.71
CA LYS A 715 -54.92 31.35 -1.22
C LYS A 715 -53.63 31.70 -1.97
N LYS A 716 -52.54 30.95 -1.76
CA LYS A 716 -51.21 31.20 -2.36
C LYS A 716 -50.50 29.89 -2.68
N ALA A 717 -50.83 29.30 -3.83
CA ALA A 717 -50.26 28.02 -4.28
C ALA A 717 -48.72 28.03 -4.41
N TRP A 718 -48.10 29.20 -4.63
CA TRP A 718 -46.63 29.32 -4.71
C TRP A 718 -45.90 28.92 -3.43
N VAL A 719 -46.57 28.96 -2.26
CA VAL A 719 -46.01 28.51 -0.97
C VAL A 719 -45.66 27.01 -0.98
N LEU A 720 -46.27 26.21 -1.86
CA LEU A 720 -45.98 24.79 -1.99
C LEU A 720 -44.55 24.52 -2.48
N VAL A 721 -43.99 25.39 -3.32
CA VAL A 721 -42.65 25.22 -3.91
C VAL A 721 -41.55 25.21 -2.84
N PRO A 722 -41.40 26.23 -1.97
CA PRO A 722 -40.39 26.22 -0.92
C PRO A 722 -40.61 25.09 0.09
N VAL A 723 -41.86 24.75 0.42
CA VAL A 723 -42.20 23.67 1.36
C VAL A 723 -41.81 22.30 0.79
N ALA A 724 -42.12 22.04 -0.47
CA ALA A 724 -41.70 20.82 -1.16
C ALA A 724 -40.17 20.71 -1.25
N THR A 725 -39.47 21.81 -1.55
CA THR A 725 -38.00 21.80 -1.56
C THR A 725 -37.41 21.53 -0.18
N MET A 726 -38.00 22.08 0.88
CA MET A 726 -37.56 21.81 2.25
C MET A 726 -37.89 20.38 2.70
N ALA A 727 -39.03 19.82 2.29
CA ALA A 727 -39.39 18.42 2.58
C ALA A 727 -38.48 17.42 1.84
N CYS A 728 -37.95 17.77 0.67
CA CYS A 728 -36.98 16.94 -0.04
C CYS A 728 -35.62 16.86 0.68
N LEU A 729 -35.22 17.85 1.47
CA LEU A 729 -33.91 17.86 2.14
C LEU A 729 -33.75 16.70 3.17
N PRO A 730 -34.66 16.48 4.14
CA PRO A 730 -34.57 15.34 5.04
C PRO A 730 -34.64 14.00 4.32
N ILE A 731 -35.50 13.87 3.30
CA ILE A 731 -35.67 12.62 2.55
C ILE A 731 -34.38 12.29 1.80
N THR A 732 -33.82 13.26 1.07
CA THR A 732 -32.54 13.08 0.35
C THR A 732 -31.37 12.85 1.31
N SER A 733 -31.32 13.53 2.45
CA SER A 733 -30.32 13.29 3.48
C SER A 733 -30.39 11.88 4.06
N PHE A 734 -31.60 11.37 4.34
CA PHE A 734 -31.77 10.01 4.82
C PHE A 734 -31.34 8.99 3.77
N VAL A 735 -31.75 9.18 2.50
CA VAL A 735 -31.30 8.33 1.40
C VAL A 735 -29.78 8.37 1.27
N LEU A 736 -29.13 9.52 1.32
CA LEU A 736 -27.67 9.58 1.16
C LEU A 736 -26.91 8.93 2.32
N LEU A 737 -27.39 9.08 3.55
CA LEU A 737 -26.67 8.62 4.76
C LEU A 737 -27.00 7.17 5.14
N GLN A 738 -28.26 6.76 5.07
CA GLN A 738 -28.72 5.45 5.58
C GLN A 738 -28.89 4.39 4.48
N PHE A 739 -29.08 4.80 3.23
CA PHE A 739 -29.19 3.85 2.12
C PHE A 739 -27.93 2.99 1.92
N PRO A 740 -26.69 3.52 2.01
CA PRO A 740 -25.49 2.68 1.90
C PRO A 740 -25.47 1.56 2.94
N LEU A 741 -25.83 1.87 4.19
CA LEU A 741 -25.93 0.89 5.27
C LEU A 741 -27.02 -0.16 4.98
N LEU A 742 -28.19 0.28 4.53
CA LEU A 742 -29.30 -0.61 4.19
C LEU A 742 -28.93 -1.54 3.02
N VAL A 743 -28.27 -1.03 1.99
CA VAL A 743 -27.78 -1.83 0.85
C VAL A 743 -26.72 -2.82 1.32
N ALA A 744 -25.79 -2.42 2.18
CA ALA A 744 -24.79 -3.31 2.76
C ALA A 744 -25.45 -4.45 3.57
N LEU A 745 -26.42 -4.13 4.43
CA LEU A 745 -27.18 -5.12 5.20
C LEU A 745 -27.96 -6.10 4.30
N ILE A 746 -28.67 -5.59 3.29
CA ILE A 746 -29.46 -6.42 2.37
C ILE A 746 -28.54 -7.30 1.52
N SER A 747 -27.46 -6.75 0.96
CA SER A 747 -26.52 -7.51 0.15
C SER A 747 -25.75 -8.56 0.97
N SER A 748 -25.37 -8.25 2.21
CA SER A 748 -24.77 -9.22 3.13
C SER A 748 -25.75 -10.33 3.52
N THR A 749 -27.02 -10.00 3.79
CA THR A 749 -28.00 -10.96 4.33
C THR A 749 -28.71 -11.80 3.26
N TYR A 750 -29.00 -11.21 2.10
CA TYR A 750 -29.80 -11.80 1.02
C TYR A 750 -29.08 -11.86 -0.33
N GLY A 751 -27.86 -11.32 -0.43
CA GLY A 751 -27.10 -11.34 -1.67
C GLY A 751 -26.63 -12.74 -2.07
N ALA A 752 -25.92 -12.81 -3.19
CA ALA A 752 -25.23 -14.03 -3.57
C ALA A 752 -24.26 -14.43 -2.44
N GLY A 753 -24.31 -15.69 -2.01
CA GLY A 753 -23.37 -16.22 -1.03
C GLY A 753 -21.92 -16.06 -1.51
N ILE A 754 -20.97 -16.25 -0.59
CA ILE A 754 -19.53 -16.08 -0.89
C ILE A 754 -19.08 -17.02 -2.03
N PHE A 755 -19.79 -18.14 -2.20
CA PHE A 755 -19.74 -18.94 -3.42
C PHE A 755 -20.45 -18.26 -4.60
N GLY A 756 -19.67 -17.49 -5.37
CA GLY A 756 -20.08 -17.07 -6.69
C GLY A 756 -19.67 -18.10 -7.74
N LYS A 757 -20.63 -18.72 -8.44
CA LYS A 757 -20.33 -19.43 -9.70
C LYS A 757 -19.90 -18.42 -10.77
N LYS A 758 -18.62 -18.03 -10.78
CA LYS A 758 -18.00 -17.39 -11.95
C LYS A 758 -17.67 -18.49 -12.96
N SER A 759 -18.52 -18.63 -13.97
CA SER A 759 -18.38 -19.38 -15.22
C SER A 759 -17.80 -20.81 -15.17
N ASN A 760 -18.55 -21.75 -15.74
CA ASN A 760 -18.09 -23.08 -16.20
C ASN A 760 -17.02 -22.94 -17.31
N LEU A 761 -15.83 -22.46 -16.99
CA LEU A 761 -14.71 -22.37 -17.91
C LEU A 761 -13.43 -22.60 -17.12
N LEU A 762 -13.19 -23.86 -16.74
CA LEU A 762 -11.88 -24.51 -16.74
C LEU A 762 -12.10 -25.97 -16.32
N PHE A 763 -11.97 -26.84 -17.33
CA PHE A 763 -12.32 -28.27 -17.42
C PHE A 763 -13.78 -28.58 -17.79
#